data_AF-A0A7J7D047-F1
#
_entry.id   AF-A0A7J7D047-F1
#
_cell.length_a   1.000
_cell.length_b   1.000
_cell.length_c   1.000
_cell.angle_alpha   90.00
_cell.angle_beta   90.00
_cell.angle_gamma   90.00
#
_symmetry.space_group_name_H-M   'P 1'
#
loop_
_entity.id
_entity.type
_entity.pdbx_description
1 polymer ?
#
loop_
_entity_poly.entity_id
_entity_poly.type
_entity_poly.pdbx_seq_one_letter_code
_entity_poly.pdbx_strand_id
1 'polypeptide(L)'
;MSFIVTRIKNPLLNSLPHFLTWRALRFRTICSGRLGFEPSSSDSESSLSAGTKLLETYKEEFEIGSHLITLETGKIARFANGSVILGMEETKVLSTVAAGRGDAVRDFLPLTVDYQEKQFAQGVIPTTFMRREGAPKERELLCGRLIDRPIRPLFPPGFYHEVQVMASVLSSDGQQDPDVMAANATSAALMLSDIPWGGPIGMIRIGRICGKFIVNPTMDELILSDLNLVYACTRDKTLMIDVQARDISEKDLKAGLRLAHPEAVKYIEPQIRLATKAGKLKKDYKLSIVSERTLEKVGNLAAARIESIFTDPTYGKFERGEALDKIAQDVKKVLEEECDEDSLNVLPKAVDTVRKKVVRKRILVEEIRLDGRRLDEVRPLYCEAGNLPILHGSSLFSRGDTQVLCTVTLGAPRDAQRLDSLVGPPTKRFMLHYSFPPFCIDEVGKRGGLNRREVGHGTLAEKALLAVLPPEDSFPYTVRVNSEVMASDGSTSMATVCGGSMALMEAGIPLREHVAGVSVGLISELDPSTGEIKDYRILTDILGLEDHLGDMDFKIAGTRNGITAIQLDIKPAGIPLDIICESLEPARKGRLQILEHMEREINAPRTDVNRNSPRLASFKYSNDALRRLIGPLGALKRKIEEETGARMSVSDGTLTIVAKNQSVMEKVQEKVDFIIGCEIEIGGIYKGVVTSVKEYGAFIEFNGGQQGLLHVSELSHEPVSRISDVVSVGQQLSLMCIGQDVRGNIKLSLKAALPRPGSESNNVVEGNAPTDKEAPNVWASVDNISASVDNISDGGEEHKSMLKGIPKGKHELSETASTSTPTILIRSAAECDEEEKCAGLSRSSKMTPKPYDASKRNHKPKKSPTEGSVLDSVSSISDLFPSTIKKKSKFSQNKASANSNDKEAEEEIPVTVRKLKIGTKVNAKVYEIRERGLVLDLGGGILAMYRFEKNGKNHFEVGDELRVQCSSFSTSGVPVVSSVNDE
;
A
#
# COMPACT_ATOMS: atom_id res chain seq x y z
N MET A 1 48.91 -23.96 -5.09
CA MET A 1 50.27 -23.38 -4.96
C MET A 1 50.34 -22.59 -3.66
N SER A 2 51.55 -22.35 -3.15
CA SER A 2 51.78 -21.80 -1.80
C SER A 2 51.91 -20.27 -1.77
N PHE A 3 52.33 -19.75 -0.59
CA PHE A 3 52.68 -18.37 -0.22
C PHE A 3 51.48 -17.53 0.28
N ILE A 4 51.31 -17.34 1.60
CA ILE A 4 52.18 -16.74 2.66
C ILE A 4 52.20 -15.20 2.58
N VAL A 5 51.76 -14.57 3.67
CA VAL A 5 51.78 -13.11 3.88
C VAL A 5 52.69 -12.78 5.06
N THR A 6 53.64 -11.87 4.87
CA THR A 6 54.56 -11.38 5.90
C THR A 6 54.28 -9.92 6.27
N ARG A 7 54.32 -9.61 7.58
CA ARG A 7 54.20 -8.25 8.12
C ARG A 7 55.55 -7.52 8.07
N ILE A 8 55.52 -6.21 7.78
CA ILE A 8 56.55 -5.25 8.19
C ILE A 8 55.86 -4.04 8.84
N LYS A 9 56.55 -3.36 9.78
CA LYS A 9 56.08 -2.21 10.57
C LYS A 9 56.66 -0.90 9.99
N ASN A 10 56.09 0.26 10.36
CA ASN A 10 56.76 1.19 11.29
C ASN A 10 55.86 2.37 11.74
N PRO A 11 56.26 3.14 12.79
CA PRO A 11 55.36 4.02 13.56
C PRO A 11 55.66 5.52 13.39
N LEU A 12 54.85 6.37 14.03
CA LEU A 12 55.29 7.62 14.67
C LEU A 12 54.18 8.24 15.54
N LEU A 13 54.48 8.52 16.82
CA LEU A 13 54.16 9.77 17.56
C LEU A 13 54.37 9.60 19.07
N ASN A 14 55.02 10.58 19.71
CA ASN A 14 55.33 10.66 21.15
C ASN A 14 55.14 12.11 21.61
N SER A 15 54.26 12.39 22.57
CA SER A 15 54.31 13.61 23.42
C SER A 15 53.41 13.52 24.66
N LEU A 16 54.03 13.80 25.81
CA LEU A 16 53.52 13.89 27.20
C LEU A 16 52.60 15.12 27.44
N PRO A 17 52.04 15.40 28.67
CA PRO A 17 52.23 14.77 30.00
C PRO A 17 50.96 14.44 30.82
N HIS A 18 51.16 13.91 32.04
CA HIS A 18 50.15 13.61 33.08
C HIS A 18 49.68 14.84 33.88
N PHE A 19 48.52 14.72 34.56
CA PHE A 19 48.38 15.09 35.98
C PHE A 19 47.54 14.07 36.79
N LEU A 20 47.64 14.16 38.13
CA LEU A 20 47.20 13.21 39.17
C LEU A 20 45.65 13.16 39.34
N THR A 21 44.99 12.22 40.04
CA THR A 21 45.42 11.19 41.02
C THR A 21 44.43 10.01 41.11
N TRP A 22 44.86 8.82 41.56
CA TRP A 22 43.96 7.80 42.15
C TRP A 22 44.61 7.17 43.40
N ARG A 23 43.78 6.76 44.37
CA ARG A 23 44.12 5.94 45.56
C ARG A 23 42.97 4.94 45.75
N ALA A 24 43.18 3.67 46.10
CA ALA A 24 44.43 2.98 46.46
C ALA A 24 44.31 1.44 46.31
N LEU A 25 45.47 0.76 46.15
CA LEU A 25 45.85 -0.56 46.73
C LEU A 25 44.93 -1.79 46.50
N ARG A 26 45.41 -3.02 46.19
CA ARG A 26 46.73 -3.66 46.42
C ARG A 26 47.20 -4.52 45.23
N PHE A 27 48.49 -4.87 45.24
CA PHE A 27 49.21 -5.75 44.30
C PHE A 27 49.05 -7.26 44.61
N ARG A 28 49.13 -8.11 43.58
CA ARG A 28 50.38 -8.88 43.28
C ARG A 28 50.36 -9.59 41.90
N THR A 29 51.56 -9.79 41.38
CA THR A 29 51.90 -10.37 40.06
C THR A 29 52.24 -11.86 40.14
N ILE A 30 52.11 -12.57 39.01
CA ILE A 30 52.71 -13.90 38.79
C ILE A 30 53.48 -13.85 37.44
N CYS A 31 54.67 -14.46 37.41
CA CYS A 31 55.55 -14.53 36.23
C CYS A 31 55.47 -15.91 35.55
N SER A 32 55.97 -16.00 34.31
CA SER A 32 56.01 -17.24 33.52
C SER A 32 57.06 -18.25 33.97
N GLY A 33 56.77 -19.55 33.80
CA GLY A 33 57.76 -20.65 33.76
C GLY A 33 57.58 -21.48 32.48
N ARG A 34 58.64 -22.11 31.98
CA ARG A 34 58.68 -22.87 30.70
C ARG A 34 59.74 -23.97 30.76
N LEU A 35 59.54 -25.06 30.01
CA LEU A 35 60.41 -26.23 29.71
C LEU A 35 59.97 -27.56 30.38
N GLY A 36 60.04 -28.66 29.63
CA GLY A 36 59.77 -30.03 30.09
C GLY A 36 59.39 -30.99 28.95
N PHE A 37 59.95 -32.20 28.94
CA PHE A 37 59.88 -33.23 27.88
C PHE A 37 60.14 -34.62 28.50
N GLU A 38 59.85 -35.78 27.88
CA GLU A 38 59.31 -36.03 26.52
C GLU A 38 58.09 -37.02 26.55
N PRO A 39 57.93 -38.15 25.80
CA PRO A 39 56.61 -38.81 25.68
C PRO A 39 56.42 -40.10 26.51
N SER A 40 55.15 -40.46 26.74
CA SER A 40 54.73 -41.84 27.01
C SER A 40 53.30 -42.08 26.49
N SER A 41 52.97 -43.33 26.16
CA SER A 41 51.72 -43.72 25.48
C SER A 41 50.91 -44.74 26.29
N SER A 42 49.68 -44.40 26.63
CA SER A 42 48.63 -45.34 27.04
C SER A 42 47.27 -44.62 27.07
N ASP A 43 46.20 -45.29 26.64
CA ASP A 43 44.85 -44.73 26.67
C ASP A 43 44.37 -44.42 28.09
N SER A 44 43.69 -43.29 28.25
CA SER A 44 42.83 -43.00 29.40
C SER A 44 41.76 -41.98 28.99
N GLU A 45 40.50 -42.27 29.29
CA GLU A 45 39.39 -41.34 29.03
C GLU A 45 39.58 -40.05 29.83
N SER A 46 39.87 -38.94 29.15
CA SER A 46 40.02 -37.64 29.81
C SER A 46 38.66 -37.11 30.22
N SER A 47 38.22 -37.46 31.43
CA SER A 47 37.02 -36.90 32.07
C SER A 47 37.13 -35.36 32.12
N LEU A 48 36.42 -34.68 31.22
CA LEU A 48 36.44 -33.22 31.13
C LEU A 48 35.93 -32.61 32.45
N SER A 49 36.76 -31.78 33.06
CA SER A 49 36.44 -31.15 34.34
C SER A 49 35.22 -30.24 34.21
N ALA A 50 34.35 -30.28 35.23
CA ALA A 50 33.12 -29.49 35.27
C ALA A 50 33.43 -27.98 35.42
N GLY A 51 33.69 -27.32 34.29
CA GLY A 51 34.00 -25.90 34.22
C GLY A 51 33.99 -25.31 32.80
N THR A 52 34.59 -26.01 31.83
CA THR A 52 34.77 -25.47 30.47
C THR A 52 33.66 -25.92 29.52
N LYS A 53 32.47 -25.29 29.61
CA LYS A 53 31.41 -25.48 28.61
C LYS A 53 31.81 -24.83 27.28
N LEU A 54 32.28 -25.62 26.31
CA LEU A 54 32.54 -25.16 24.94
C LEU A 54 31.30 -24.49 24.30
N LEU A 55 31.55 -23.73 23.24
CA LEU A 55 30.52 -23.14 22.39
C LEU A 55 30.18 -24.11 21.26
N GLU A 56 29.48 -25.18 21.62
CA GLU A 56 28.83 -26.05 20.64
C GLU A 56 27.78 -25.26 19.85
N THR A 57 27.75 -25.49 18.55
CA THR A 57 26.83 -24.84 17.61
C THR A 57 26.17 -25.93 16.77
N TYR A 58 24.84 -25.98 16.81
CA TYR A 58 24.04 -26.96 16.08
C TYR A 58 23.35 -26.24 14.93
N LYS A 59 23.48 -26.78 13.70
CA LYS A 59 22.94 -26.18 12.48
C LYS A 59 22.13 -27.18 11.66
N GLU A 60 21.05 -26.69 11.06
CA GLU A 60 20.32 -27.34 9.97
C GLU A 60 20.28 -26.37 8.76
N GLU A 61 20.31 -26.93 7.55
CA GLU A 61 20.26 -26.19 6.27
C GLU A 61 19.27 -26.89 5.34
N PHE A 62 18.45 -26.14 4.60
CA PHE A 62 17.41 -26.66 3.70
C PHE A 62 16.89 -25.57 2.74
N GLU A 63 16.33 -25.97 1.61
CA GLU A 63 15.82 -25.06 0.58
C GLU A 63 14.29 -24.92 0.63
N ILE A 64 13.77 -23.70 0.50
CA ILE A 64 12.34 -23.40 0.34
C ILE A 64 12.18 -22.31 -0.73
N GLY A 65 11.32 -22.55 -1.72
CA GLY A 65 11.29 -21.76 -2.94
C GLY A 65 12.65 -21.78 -3.64
N SER A 66 13.22 -20.59 -3.84
CA SER A 66 14.59 -20.37 -4.37
C SER A 66 15.64 -20.08 -3.29
N HIS A 67 15.28 -20.15 -2.00
CA HIS A 67 16.10 -19.62 -0.90
C HIS A 67 16.69 -20.70 0.00
N LEU A 68 17.97 -20.53 0.35
CA LEU A 68 18.65 -21.38 1.33
C LEU A 68 18.34 -20.88 2.74
N ILE A 69 17.60 -21.70 3.49
CA ILE A 69 17.26 -21.47 4.88
C ILE A 69 18.28 -22.14 5.78
N THR A 70 18.67 -21.44 6.85
CA THR A 70 19.56 -21.96 7.89
C THR A 70 18.93 -21.77 9.27
N LEU A 71 19.06 -22.76 10.15
CA LEU A 71 18.68 -22.67 11.57
C LEU A 71 19.91 -22.97 12.43
N GLU A 72 20.31 -22.05 13.32
CA GLU A 72 21.47 -22.18 14.22
C GLU A 72 21.05 -22.07 15.70
N THR A 73 21.55 -22.95 16.56
CA THR A 73 21.39 -22.88 18.02
C THR A 73 22.66 -23.27 18.79
N GLY A 74 22.63 -23.18 20.12
CA GLY A 74 23.74 -23.47 21.06
C GLY A 74 24.66 -22.28 21.34
N LYS A 75 24.88 -21.41 20.34
CA LYS A 75 25.84 -20.30 20.42
C LYS A 75 25.32 -19.04 21.12
N ILE A 76 24.13 -18.56 20.77
CA ILE A 76 23.56 -17.28 21.25
C ILE A 76 22.38 -17.50 22.21
N ALA A 77 22.28 -16.62 23.22
CA ALA A 77 21.21 -16.60 24.22
C ALA A 77 20.98 -17.92 25.01
N ARG A 78 22.06 -18.67 25.28
CA ARG A 78 22.14 -19.95 26.02
C ARG A 78 21.36 -20.05 27.35
N PHE A 79 20.94 -18.93 27.96
CA PHE A 79 20.18 -18.91 29.21
C PHE A 79 18.65 -18.93 29.01
N ALA A 80 18.15 -18.73 27.79
CA ALA A 80 16.75 -18.84 27.47
C ALA A 80 16.25 -20.30 27.59
N ASN A 81 14.93 -20.48 27.71
CA ASN A 81 14.31 -21.81 27.61
C ASN A 81 14.52 -22.37 26.20
N GLY A 82 14.34 -21.56 25.15
CA GLY A 82 14.75 -21.86 23.78
C GLY A 82 15.41 -20.66 23.08
N SER A 83 16.24 -20.92 22.05
CA SER A 83 16.94 -19.89 21.27
C SER A 83 17.30 -20.42 19.88
N VAL A 84 16.94 -19.72 18.81
CA VAL A 84 17.31 -20.04 17.42
C VAL A 84 17.60 -18.77 16.64
N ILE A 85 18.65 -18.82 15.81
CA ILE A 85 18.86 -17.86 14.73
C ILE A 85 18.37 -18.52 13.43
N LEU A 86 17.45 -17.88 12.72
CA LEU A 86 17.09 -18.25 11.34
C LEU A 86 17.75 -17.26 10.39
N GLY A 87 18.57 -17.77 9.46
CA GLY A 87 19.15 -17.01 8.37
C GLY A 87 18.55 -17.40 7.02
N MET A 88 18.25 -16.40 6.19
CA MET A 88 17.83 -16.54 4.80
C MET A 88 18.59 -15.46 4.01
N GLU A 89 19.48 -15.89 3.12
CA GLU A 89 20.54 -15.06 2.55
C GLU A 89 21.33 -14.30 3.66
N GLU A 90 21.50 -12.98 3.55
CA GLU A 90 22.20 -12.19 4.58
C GLU A 90 21.31 -11.69 5.71
N THR A 91 19.99 -11.71 5.54
CA THR A 91 19.03 -11.43 6.62
C THR A 91 19.06 -12.54 7.68
N LYS A 92 19.09 -12.15 8.96
CA LYS A 92 19.19 -13.09 10.10
C LYS A 92 18.34 -12.60 11.27
N VAL A 93 17.49 -13.48 11.81
CA VAL A 93 16.59 -13.21 12.95
C VAL A 93 16.90 -14.14 14.09
N LEU A 94 17.15 -13.59 15.28
CA LEU A 94 17.17 -14.34 16.54
C LEU A 94 15.77 -14.37 17.13
N SER A 95 15.25 -15.54 17.45
CA SER A 95 14.11 -15.70 18.35
C SER A 95 14.54 -16.44 19.62
N THR A 96 14.13 -15.92 20.78
CA THR A 96 14.31 -16.56 22.08
C THR A 96 12.98 -16.74 22.78
N VAL A 97 12.90 -17.78 23.61
CA VAL A 97 11.70 -18.11 24.40
C VAL A 97 12.10 -18.30 25.86
N ALA A 98 11.36 -17.70 26.78
CA ALA A 98 11.53 -17.86 28.21
C ALA A 98 10.18 -18.17 28.89
N ALA A 99 10.20 -18.96 29.97
CA ALA A 99 9.04 -19.26 30.80
C ALA A 99 9.23 -18.80 32.25
N GLY A 100 8.15 -18.28 32.85
CA GLY A 100 8.08 -17.91 34.25
C GLY A 100 8.24 -19.13 35.17
N ARG A 101 8.89 -18.92 36.32
CA ARG A 101 9.18 -19.99 37.30
C ARG A 101 8.13 -20.17 38.40
N GLY A 102 6.99 -19.50 38.29
CA GLY A 102 5.97 -19.45 39.33
C GLY A 102 4.60 -19.92 38.83
N ASP A 103 3.87 -20.55 39.73
CA ASP A 103 2.54 -21.12 39.49
C ASP A 103 1.46 -20.10 39.89
N ALA A 104 1.50 -18.92 39.27
CA ALA A 104 0.54 -17.87 39.53
C ALA A 104 -0.85 -18.30 39.01
N VAL A 105 -1.85 -18.32 39.90
CA VAL A 105 -3.24 -18.59 39.52
C VAL A 105 -3.71 -17.48 38.57
N ARG A 106 -3.93 -17.85 37.31
CA ARG A 106 -4.39 -16.99 36.21
C ARG A 106 -5.36 -17.79 35.35
N ASP A 107 -6.33 -17.10 34.74
CA ASP A 107 -7.39 -17.76 33.96
C ASP A 107 -7.13 -17.75 32.45
N PHE A 108 -6.04 -17.14 32.01
CA PHE A 108 -5.64 -17.02 30.61
C PHE A 108 -4.15 -17.32 30.42
N LEU A 109 -3.77 -17.76 29.22
CA LEU A 109 -2.37 -17.99 28.82
C LEU A 109 -1.63 -16.64 28.70
N PRO A 110 -0.68 -16.31 29.59
CA PRO A 110 0.08 -15.07 29.56
C PRO A 110 1.28 -15.20 28.62
N LEU A 111 1.00 -15.52 27.35
CA LEU A 111 1.95 -15.49 26.25
C LEU A 111 2.11 -14.03 25.79
N THR A 112 3.34 -13.52 25.84
CA THR A 112 3.76 -12.22 25.30
C THR A 112 4.74 -12.46 24.16
N VAL A 113 4.47 -11.92 22.97
CA VAL A 113 5.36 -11.99 21.82
C VAL A 113 5.83 -10.60 21.42
N ASP A 114 7.13 -10.35 21.48
CA ASP A 114 7.74 -9.08 21.12
C ASP A 114 8.68 -9.28 19.91
N TYR A 115 8.48 -8.53 18.84
CA TYR A 115 9.35 -8.49 17.66
C TYR A 115 9.99 -7.09 17.58
N GLN A 116 11.29 -7.01 17.23
CA GLN A 116 12.06 -5.77 17.27
C GLN A 116 12.94 -5.56 16.02
N GLU A 117 12.80 -4.39 15.39
CA GLU A 117 13.57 -3.93 14.21
C GLU A 117 14.65 -2.90 14.62
N LYS A 118 15.80 -3.42 15.03
CA LYS A 118 16.95 -2.62 15.48
C LYS A 118 17.71 -2.06 14.28
N GLN A 119 17.96 -0.75 14.28
CA GLN A 119 18.49 -0.04 13.11
C GLN A 119 19.93 -0.45 12.77
N PHE A 120 20.67 -0.99 13.74
CA PHE A 120 21.99 -1.59 13.50
C PHE A 120 21.95 -2.78 12.53
N ALA A 121 20.79 -3.43 12.32
CA ALA A 121 20.65 -4.55 11.38
C ALA A 121 20.96 -4.15 9.92
N GLN A 122 20.92 -2.85 9.61
CA GLN A 122 21.35 -2.24 8.34
C GLN A 122 22.54 -1.27 8.53
N GLY A 123 23.18 -1.28 9.70
CA GLY A 123 24.27 -0.35 10.05
C GLY A 123 23.84 1.10 10.31
N VAL A 124 22.54 1.37 10.49
CA VAL A 124 21.97 2.72 10.61
C VAL A 124 21.84 3.14 12.08
N ILE A 125 22.12 4.41 12.39
CA ILE A 125 21.85 5.02 13.70
C ILE A 125 20.42 5.58 13.69
N PRO A 126 19.56 5.29 14.69
CA PRO A 126 18.18 5.77 14.72
C PRO A 126 18.02 7.28 14.50
N THR A 127 16.98 7.62 13.74
CA THR A 127 16.51 8.99 13.46
C THR A 127 15.98 9.72 14.70
N THR A 128 15.63 8.98 15.76
CA THR A 128 15.01 9.49 16.99
C THR A 128 15.91 10.50 17.72
N PHE A 129 15.29 11.40 18.50
CA PHE A 129 16.00 12.41 19.30
C PHE A 129 17.08 11.81 20.22
N MET A 130 16.82 10.63 20.80
CA MET A 130 17.74 9.91 21.69
C MET A 130 18.73 8.98 20.95
N ARG A 131 18.71 8.93 19.62
CA ARG A 131 19.55 8.03 18.78
C ARG A 131 19.46 6.55 19.18
N ARG A 132 18.26 6.15 19.60
CA ARG A 132 17.93 4.82 20.13
C ARG A 132 16.51 4.42 19.71
N GLU A 133 16.27 3.13 19.53
CA GLU A 133 14.94 2.54 19.39
C GLU A 133 14.03 2.95 20.57
N GLY A 134 12.77 3.27 20.28
CA GLY A 134 11.81 3.84 21.23
C GLY A 134 10.75 2.83 21.69
N ALA A 135 9.50 3.28 21.79
CA ALA A 135 8.34 2.40 21.91
C ALA A 135 8.12 1.62 20.60
N PRO A 136 7.51 0.41 20.63
CA PRO A 136 7.28 -0.39 19.43
C PRO A 136 6.44 0.33 18.36
N LYS A 137 6.88 0.22 17.11
CA LYS A 137 6.24 0.80 15.92
C LYS A 137 5.05 -0.06 15.45
N GLU A 138 4.21 0.49 14.57
CA GLU A 138 3.04 -0.21 14.00
C GLU A 138 3.41 -1.61 13.47
N ARG A 139 4.43 -1.69 12.60
CA ARG A 139 4.92 -2.95 12.04
C ARG A 139 5.47 -3.92 13.09
N GLU A 140 6.14 -3.43 14.14
CA GLU A 140 6.67 -4.30 15.21
C GLU A 140 5.54 -4.97 16.01
N LEU A 141 4.46 -4.23 16.29
CA LEU A 141 3.24 -4.76 16.91
C LEU A 141 2.51 -5.76 15.99
N LEU A 142 2.49 -5.51 14.68
CA LEU A 142 1.90 -6.40 13.67
C LEU A 142 2.67 -7.71 13.51
N CYS A 143 4.00 -7.66 13.38
CA CYS A 143 4.86 -8.86 13.32
C CYS A 143 4.76 -9.68 14.62
N GLY A 144 4.72 -9.02 15.79
CA GLY A 144 4.45 -9.70 17.06
C GLY A 144 3.11 -10.45 17.08
N ARG A 145 2.05 -9.86 16.50
CA ARG A 145 0.75 -10.54 16.32
C ARG A 145 0.80 -11.68 15.29
N LEU A 146 1.53 -11.50 14.18
CA LEU A 146 1.68 -12.51 13.13
C LEU A 146 2.30 -13.80 13.68
N ILE A 147 3.24 -13.66 14.61
CA ILE A 147 3.89 -14.78 15.31
C ILE A 147 2.97 -15.36 16.41
N ASP A 148 2.28 -14.51 17.20
CA ASP A 148 1.40 -14.95 18.31
C ASP A 148 0.22 -15.81 17.83
N ARG A 149 -0.44 -15.40 16.75
CA ARG A 149 -1.67 -16.02 16.21
C ARG A 149 -1.54 -17.54 15.98
N PRO A 150 -0.55 -18.07 15.23
CA PRO A 150 -0.42 -19.51 14.99
C PRO A 150 0.22 -20.30 16.14
N ILE A 151 1.01 -19.68 17.04
CA ILE A 151 1.65 -20.43 18.15
C ILE A 151 0.73 -20.59 19.37
N ARG A 152 -0.18 -19.64 19.60
CA ARG A 152 -1.07 -19.60 20.78
C ARG A 152 -2.03 -20.80 20.88
N PRO A 153 -2.67 -21.31 19.80
CA PRO A 153 -3.57 -22.47 19.86
C PRO A 153 -2.88 -23.80 20.18
N LEU A 154 -1.55 -23.86 20.08
CA LEU A 154 -0.76 -25.08 20.27
C LEU A 154 -0.19 -25.22 21.70
N PHE A 155 -0.50 -24.30 22.61
CA PHE A 155 -0.25 -24.52 24.05
C PHE A 155 -1.35 -25.41 24.65
N PRO A 156 -1.02 -26.36 25.55
CA PRO A 156 -2.01 -27.24 26.15
C PRO A 156 -3.15 -26.48 26.87
N PRO A 157 -4.41 -26.92 26.77
CA PRO A 157 -5.50 -26.38 27.59
C PRO A 157 -5.16 -26.42 29.09
N GLY A 158 -5.43 -25.33 29.80
CA GLY A 158 -5.08 -25.21 31.22
C GLY A 158 -3.61 -24.88 31.51
N PHE A 159 -2.77 -24.63 30.49
CA PHE A 159 -1.41 -24.11 30.66
C PHE A 159 -1.45 -22.57 30.83
N TYR A 160 -1.17 -22.10 32.05
CA TYR A 160 -1.30 -20.67 32.42
C TYR A 160 0.01 -20.02 32.89
N HIS A 161 1.16 -20.66 32.65
CA HIS A 161 2.47 -20.09 32.99
C HIS A 161 2.83 -18.97 32.00
N GLU A 162 3.44 -17.91 32.52
CA GLU A 162 3.90 -16.78 31.71
C GLU A 162 4.99 -17.22 30.73
N VAL A 163 4.82 -16.89 29.45
CA VAL A 163 5.79 -17.21 28.38
C VAL A 163 6.09 -15.93 27.62
N GLN A 164 7.38 -15.59 27.50
CA GLN A 164 7.83 -14.49 26.66
C GLN A 164 8.60 -15.03 25.45
N VAL A 165 8.20 -14.58 24.27
CA VAL A 165 8.95 -14.74 23.01
C VAL A 165 9.56 -13.38 22.66
N MET A 166 10.85 -13.36 22.35
CA MET A 166 11.52 -12.17 21.82
C MET A 166 12.18 -12.48 20.48
N ALA A 167 11.60 -11.97 19.40
CA ALA A 167 12.21 -11.92 18.09
C ALA A 167 13.01 -10.61 17.90
N SER A 168 14.19 -10.68 17.31
CA SER A 168 15.03 -9.54 16.99
C SER A 168 15.77 -9.76 15.69
N VAL A 169 15.61 -8.83 14.75
CA VAL A 169 16.42 -8.82 13.52
C VAL A 169 17.86 -8.46 13.90
N LEU A 170 18.82 -9.29 13.49
CA LEU A 170 20.26 -9.10 13.75
C LEU A 170 20.97 -8.45 12.55
N SER A 171 20.59 -8.87 11.34
CA SER A 171 21.02 -8.28 10.07
C SER A 171 19.85 -8.32 9.09
N SER A 172 19.79 -7.36 8.17
CA SER A 172 18.87 -7.38 7.02
C SER A 172 19.54 -6.79 5.79
N ASP A 173 19.34 -7.46 4.66
CA ASP A 173 19.73 -7.00 3.31
C ASP A 173 18.73 -6.00 2.70
N GLY A 174 17.58 -5.79 3.33
CA GLY A 174 16.47 -4.97 2.82
C GLY A 174 15.63 -5.64 1.72
N GLN A 175 16.02 -6.82 1.25
CA GLN A 175 15.35 -7.61 0.21
C GLN A 175 14.46 -8.69 0.80
N GLN A 176 14.82 -9.27 1.95
CA GLN A 176 14.05 -10.30 2.64
C GLN A 176 13.26 -9.74 3.82
N ASP A 177 11.96 -10.07 3.89
CA ASP A 177 11.11 -9.67 5.02
C ASP A 177 11.35 -10.56 6.25
N PRO A 178 11.79 -10.01 7.40
CA PRO A 178 12.10 -10.81 8.58
C PRO A 178 10.87 -11.38 9.33
N ASP A 179 9.62 -11.09 8.92
CA ASP A 179 8.42 -11.47 9.68
C ASP A 179 8.15 -12.99 9.67
N VAL A 180 8.14 -13.63 8.50
CA VAL A 180 8.03 -15.08 8.30
C VAL A 180 9.25 -15.80 8.91
N MET A 181 10.43 -15.19 8.82
CA MET A 181 11.65 -15.70 9.45
C MET A 181 11.52 -15.75 10.97
N ALA A 182 10.98 -14.69 11.58
CA ALA A 182 10.75 -14.60 13.03
C ALA A 182 9.75 -15.66 13.53
N ALA A 183 8.70 -15.96 12.77
CA ALA A 183 7.73 -17.00 13.13
C ALA A 183 8.35 -18.41 13.12
N ASN A 184 9.06 -18.77 12.04
CA ASN A 184 9.73 -20.07 11.95
C ASN A 184 10.87 -20.21 12.99
N ALA A 185 11.63 -19.14 13.25
CA ALA A 185 12.63 -19.12 14.33
C ALA A 185 11.99 -19.33 15.71
N THR A 186 10.82 -18.72 15.95
CA THR A 186 10.06 -18.87 17.20
C THR A 186 9.56 -20.30 17.39
N SER A 187 9.02 -20.91 16.34
CA SER A 187 8.62 -22.31 16.34
C SER A 187 9.79 -23.24 16.69
N ALA A 188 10.95 -23.03 16.04
CA ALA A 188 12.16 -23.80 16.30
C ALA A 188 12.67 -23.62 17.75
N ALA A 189 12.59 -22.40 18.29
CA ALA A 189 12.96 -22.11 19.68
C ALA A 189 11.97 -22.73 20.69
N LEU A 190 10.66 -22.75 20.41
CA LEU A 190 9.67 -23.47 21.22
C LEU A 190 9.93 -24.98 21.22
N MET A 191 10.28 -25.57 20.07
CA MET A 191 10.64 -26.99 19.98
C MET A 191 11.86 -27.33 20.84
N LEU A 192 12.93 -26.52 20.77
CA LEU A 192 14.14 -26.70 21.61
C LEU A 192 13.91 -26.48 23.11
N SER A 193 12.84 -25.78 23.49
CA SER A 193 12.57 -25.44 24.88
C SER A 193 12.02 -26.62 25.71
N ASP A 194 12.10 -26.50 27.02
CA ASP A 194 11.47 -27.37 28.02
C ASP A 194 9.95 -27.13 28.17
N ILE A 195 9.37 -26.19 27.40
CA ILE A 195 7.95 -25.81 27.47
C ILE A 195 7.10 -26.80 26.66
N PRO A 196 5.97 -27.32 27.20
CA PRO A 196 5.03 -28.16 26.46
C PRO A 196 4.28 -27.33 25.43
N TRP A 197 4.40 -27.72 24.16
CA TRP A 197 3.83 -27.01 23.01
C TRP A 197 3.68 -27.98 21.84
N GLY A 198 2.49 -28.05 21.25
CA GLY A 198 2.07 -29.03 20.24
C GLY A 198 2.45 -28.69 18.79
N GLY A 199 3.59 -28.00 18.59
CA GLY A 199 4.14 -27.71 17.27
C GLY A 199 5.06 -28.83 16.73
N PRO A 200 5.92 -28.53 15.74
CA PRO A 200 6.21 -27.21 15.19
C PRO A 200 5.16 -26.69 14.21
N ILE A 201 5.28 -25.43 13.85
CA ILE A 201 4.60 -24.81 12.70
C ILE A 201 5.58 -24.55 11.57
N GLY A 202 5.07 -24.49 10.34
CA GLY A 202 5.72 -23.84 9.21
C GLY A 202 4.96 -22.58 8.83
N MET A 203 5.67 -21.51 8.46
CA MET A 203 5.09 -20.29 7.88
C MET A 203 5.83 -19.90 6.60
N ILE A 204 5.12 -19.41 5.59
CA ILE A 204 5.68 -18.83 4.36
C ILE A 204 4.94 -17.56 3.94
N ARG A 205 5.51 -16.84 2.97
CA ARG A 205 4.81 -15.86 2.14
C ARG A 205 4.66 -16.38 0.70
N ILE A 206 3.53 -16.12 0.07
CA ILE A 206 3.28 -16.37 -1.36
C ILE A 206 2.99 -15.04 -2.05
N GLY A 207 3.76 -14.74 -3.09
CA GLY A 207 3.47 -13.70 -4.07
C GLY A 207 2.80 -14.26 -5.32
N ARG A 208 2.25 -13.39 -6.18
CA ARG A 208 1.79 -13.73 -7.52
C ARG A 208 2.11 -12.59 -8.50
N ILE A 209 2.95 -12.88 -9.49
CA ILE A 209 3.34 -11.94 -10.56
C ILE A 209 2.89 -12.52 -11.90
N CYS A 210 2.11 -11.76 -12.67
CA CYS A 210 1.58 -12.18 -13.98
C CYS A 210 0.92 -13.58 -13.94
N GLY A 211 0.15 -13.86 -12.89
CA GLY A 211 -0.54 -15.14 -12.67
C GLY A 211 0.34 -16.29 -12.13
N LYS A 212 1.67 -16.14 -12.07
CA LYS A 212 2.59 -17.15 -11.51
C LYS A 212 2.83 -16.89 -10.03
N PHE A 213 2.68 -17.93 -9.20
CA PHE A 213 3.00 -17.84 -7.77
C PHE A 213 4.51 -17.91 -7.51
N ILE A 214 4.97 -17.19 -6.48
CA ILE A 214 6.36 -17.15 -6.02
C ILE A 214 6.37 -17.45 -4.51
N VAL A 215 7.27 -18.33 -4.06
CA VAL A 215 7.40 -18.74 -2.65
C VAL A 215 8.49 -17.91 -1.97
N ASN A 216 8.15 -17.29 -0.84
CA ASN A 216 8.98 -16.31 -0.13
C ASN A 216 9.58 -15.23 -1.05
N PRO A 217 8.74 -14.46 -1.78
CA PRO A 217 9.21 -13.43 -2.72
C PRO A 217 9.99 -12.32 -2.02
N THR A 218 10.95 -11.72 -2.73
CA THR A 218 11.68 -10.55 -2.22
C THR A 218 10.77 -9.32 -2.12
N MET A 219 11.22 -8.27 -1.43
CA MET A 219 10.48 -7.01 -1.35
C MET A 219 10.24 -6.36 -2.73
N ASP A 220 11.21 -6.45 -3.65
CA ASP A 220 11.06 -5.93 -5.01
C ASP A 220 10.03 -6.74 -5.83
N GLU A 221 10.04 -8.07 -5.70
CA GLU A 221 9.01 -8.94 -6.29
C GLU A 221 7.62 -8.67 -5.70
N LEU A 222 7.54 -8.45 -4.39
CA LEU A 222 6.29 -8.20 -3.67
C LEU A 222 5.63 -6.86 -4.04
N ILE A 223 6.40 -5.86 -4.46
CA ILE A 223 5.89 -4.59 -4.99
C ILE A 223 5.17 -4.80 -6.35
N LEU A 224 5.73 -5.67 -7.19
CA LEU A 224 5.16 -6.05 -8.50
C LEU A 224 3.99 -7.05 -8.38
N SER A 225 3.87 -7.71 -7.22
CA SER A 225 2.85 -8.72 -6.94
C SER A 225 1.43 -8.16 -6.82
N ASP A 226 0.45 -8.93 -7.28
CA ASP A 226 -0.98 -8.69 -7.03
C ASP A 226 -1.53 -9.42 -5.79
N LEU A 227 -0.70 -10.28 -5.18
CA LEU A 227 -0.98 -11.06 -3.98
C LEU A 227 0.15 -10.94 -2.94
N ASN A 228 -0.19 -10.79 -1.68
CA ASN A 228 0.68 -11.00 -0.53
C ASN A 228 -0.07 -11.89 0.46
N LEU A 229 0.14 -13.20 0.36
CA LEU A 229 -0.46 -14.23 1.21
C LEU A 229 0.59 -14.72 2.21
N VAL A 230 0.40 -14.46 3.50
CA VAL A 230 1.14 -15.13 4.57
C VAL A 230 0.30 -16.29 5.09
N TYR A 231 0.91 -17.48 5.16
CA TYR A 231 0.23 -18.73 5.48
C TYR A 231 1.03 -19.51 6.54
N ALA A 232 0.36 -20.04 7.57
CA ALA A 232 0.97 -20.90 8.58
C ALA A 232 0.12 -22.15 8.90
N CYS A 233 0.80 -23.28 9.15
CA CYS A 233 0.17 -24.58 9.37
C CYS A 233 1.01 -25.53 10.25
N THR A 234 0.38 -26.59 10.74
CA THR A 234 1.03 -27.84 11.17
C THR A 234 1.37 -28.71 9.94
N ARG A 235 1.65 -30.01 10.12
CA ARG A 235 1.89 -30.98 9.04
C ARG A 235 0.62 -31.29 8.21
N ASP A 236 -0.56 -31.03 8.78
CA ASP A 236 -1.87 -31.52 8.33
C ASP A 236 -2.97 -30.44 8.30
N LYS A 237 -2.87 -29.41 9.16
CA LYS A 237 -3.94 -28.43 9.42
C LYS A 237 -3.43 -26.99 9.28
N THR A 238 -4.24 -26.12 8.69
CA THR A 238 -4.00 -24.67 8.65
C THR A 238 -4.20 -24.07 10.05
N LEU A 239 -3.39 -23.08 10.42
CA LEU A 239 -3.49 -22.35 11.69
C LEU A 239 -3.80 -20.87 11.52
N MET A 240 -3.22 -20.22 10.51
CA MET A 240 -3.34 -18.78 10.33
C MET A 240 -3.16 -18.41 8.85
N ILE A 241 -3.99 -17.46 8.39
CA ILE A 241 -3.86 -16.81 7.08
C ILE A 241 -3.93 -15.30 7.29
N ASP A 242 -3.11 -14.56 6.56
CA ASP A 242 -3.23 -13.11 6.40
C ASP A 242 -2.99 -12.77 4.92
N VAL A 243 -3.92 -12.06 4.27
CA VAL A 243 -3.81 -11.71 2.84
C VAL A 243 -4.00 -10.23 2.62
N GLN A 244 -3.21 -9.68 1.71
CA GLN A 244 -3.47 -8.43 1.00
C GLN A 244 -3.41 -8.73 -0.51
N ALA A 245 -4.36 -8.26 -1.30
CA ALA A 245 -4.44 -8.56 -2.73
C ALA A 245 -5.11 -7.42 -3.53
N ARG A 246 -4.91 -7.42 -4.85
CA ARG A 246 -5.54 -6.47 -5.79
C ARG A 246 -6.65 -7.18 -6.58
N ASP A 247 -7.75 -7.50 -5.89
CA ASP A 247 -8.88 -8.32 -6.40
C ASP A 247 -8.45 -9.69 -6.95
N ILE A 248 -7.88 -10.53 -6.08
CA ILE A 248 -7.66 -11.94 -6.42
C ILE A 248 -8.99 -12.71 -6.42
N SER A 249 -9.20 -13.56 -7.43
CA SER A 249 -10.39 -14.42 -7.48
C SER A 249 -10.35 -15.50 -6.39
N GLU A 250 -11.52 -15.94 -5.90
CA GLU A 250 -11.64 -17.06 -4.95
C GLU A 250 -10.97 -18.34 -5.49
N LYS A 251 -11.01 -18.55 -6.82
CA LYS A 251 -10.35 -19.67 -7.52
C LYS A 251 -8.82 -19.61 -7.42
N ASP A 252 -8.24 -18.45 -7.71
CA ASP A 252 -6.79 -18.28 -7.70
C ASP A 252 -6.24 -18.27 -6.27
N LEU A 253 -6.97 -17.68 -5.32
CA LEU A 253 -6.64 -17.75 -3.90
C LEU A 253 -6.61 -19.21 -3.42
N LYS A 254 -7.61 -20.03 -3.81
CA LYS A 254 -7.63 -21.46 -3.51
C LYS A 254 -6.45 -22.22 -4.11
N ALA A 255 -5.98 -21.84 -5.31
CA ALA A 255 -4.77 -22.38 -5.90
C ALA A 255 -3.50 -21.96 -5.12
N GLY A 256 -3.39 -20.68 -4.75
CA GLY A 256 -2.29 -20.15 -3.95
C GLY A 256 -2.18 -20.79 -2.57
N LEU A 257 -3.31 -21.02 -1.88
CA LEU A 257 -3.36 -21.73 -0.59
C LEU A 257 -2.96 -23.20 -0.72
N ARG A 258 -3.37 -23.88 -1.79
CA ARG A 258 -3.00 -25.29 -2.05
C ARG A 258 -1.53 -25.46 -2.44
N LEU A 259 -0.90 -24.44 -3.04
CA LEU A 259 0.57 -24.36 -3.15
C LEU A 259 1.23 -24.05 -1.81
N ALA A 260 0.62 -23.18 -0.99
CA ALA A 260 1.23 -22.68 0.23
C ALA A 260 1.44 -23.77 1.29
N HIS A 261 0.49 -24.69 1.46
CA HIS A 261 0.57 -25.71 2.50
C HIS A 261 1.77 -26.67 2.38
N PRO A 262 2.02 -27.36 1.24
CA PRO A 262 3.18 -28.25 1.13
C PRO A 262 4.53 -27.51 1.22
N GLU A 263 4.61 -26.26 0.76
CA GLU A 263 5.82 -25.44 0.90
C GLU A 263 6.08 -25.03 2.36
N ALA A 264 5.03 -24.65 3.10
CA ALA A 264 5.14 -24.35 4.53
C ALA A 264 5.56 -25.59 5.36
N VAL A 265 5.03 -26.78 5.03
CA VAL A 265 5.37 -28.04 5.71
C VAL A 265 6.86 -28.39 5.59
N LYS A 266 7.61 -27.87 4.60
CA LYS A 266 9.07 -28.07 4.51
C LYS A 266 9.84 -27.53 5.72
N TYR A 267 9.35 -26.51 6.41
CA TYR A 267 9.96 -25.99 7.64
C TYR A 267 9.88 -26.96 8.83
N ILE A 268 8.96 -27.93 8.83
CA ILE A 268 8.67 -28.77 10.01
C ILE A 268 9.80 -29.76 10.30
N GLU A 269 10.25 -30.51 9.30
CA GLU A 269 11.23 -31.59 9.52
C GLU A 269 12.62 -31.09 9.98
N PRO A 270 13.19 -29.99 9.43
CA PRO A 270 14.43 -29.41 9.96
C PRO A 270 14.31 -28.95 11.42
N GLN A 271 13.16 -28.42 11.84
CA GLN A 271 12.93 -28.03 13.24
C GLN A 271 12.92 -29.25 14.17
N ILE A 272 12.29 -30.35 13.75
CA ILE A 272 12.29 -31.62 14.49
C ILE A 272 13.73 -32.13 14.62
N ARG A 273 14.51 -32.20 13.52
CA ARG A 273 15.91 -32.65 13.56
C ARG A 273 16.79 -31.79 14.46
N LEU A 274 16.63 -30.46 14.43
CA LEU A 274 17.35 -29.56 15.33
C LEU A 274 16.97 -29.79 16.80
N ALA A 275 15.67 -30.01 17.08
CA ALA A 275 15.18 -30.34 18.41
C ALA A 275 15.67 -31.70 18.92
N THR A 276 15.77 -32.72 18.05
CA THR A 276 16.38 -34.02 18.41
C THR A 276 17.88 -33.89 18.73
N LYS A 277 18.59 -32.95 18.09
CA LYS A 277 20.04 -32.73 18.29
C LYS A 277 20.38 -31.90 19.54
N ALA A 278 19.57 -30.88 19.86
CA ALA A 278 19.92 -29.85 20.85
C ALA A 278 18.77 -29.42 21.79
N GLY A 279 17.61 -30.09 21.71
CA GLY A 279 16.43 -29.75 22.50
C GLY A 279 16.50 -30.21 23.94
N LYS A 280 15.76 -29.52 24.80
CA LYS A 280 15.58 -29.89 26.21
C LYS A 280 14.43 -30.89 26.33
N LEU A 281 14.51 -31.76 27.34
CA LEU A 281 13.36 -32.56 27.76
C LEU A 281 12.21 -31.62 28.14
N LYS A 282 11.01 -31.94 27.67
CA LYS A 282 9.79 -31.23 28.06
C LYS A 282 9.55 -31.45 29.55
N LYS A 283 9.28 -30.37 30.28
CA LYS A 283 8.97 -30.41 31.71
C LYS A 283 7.49 -30.76 31.88
N ASP A 284 7.17 -31.58 32.88
CA ASP A 284 5.79 -31.79 33.32
C ASP A 284 5.23 -30.51 33.99
N TYR A 285 3.99 -30.18 33.65
CA TYR A 285 3.26 -29.03 34.18
C TYR A 285 1.86 -29.46 34.65
N LYS A 286 1.43 -28.94 35.81
CA LYS A 286 0.09 -29.19 36.35
C LYS A 286 -0.93 -28.32 35.61
N LEU A 287 -1.57 -28.90 34.60
CA LEU A 287 -2.64 -28.24 33.84
C LEU A 287 -3.86 -27.97 34.74
N SER A 288 -4.43 -26.76 34.64
CA SER A 288 -5.67 -26.40 35.32
C SER A 288 -6.87 -26.78 34.44
N ILE A 289 -7.44 -27.94 34.69
CA ILE A 289 -8.55 -28.54 33.94
C ILE A 289 -9.76 -28.70 34.89
N VAL A 290 -10.97 -28.42 34.39
CA VAL A 290 -12.23 -28.62 35.14
C VAL A 290 -12.49 -30.12 35.27
N SER A 291 -12.80 -30.62 36.48
CA SER A 291 -13.12 -32.04 36.67
C SER A 291 -14.42 -32.42 35.95
N GLU A 292 -14.51 -33.65 35.43
CA GLU A 292 -15.72 -34.14 34.75
C GLU A 292 -16.92 -34.12 35.70
N ARG A 293 -16.74 -34.55 36.96
CA ARG A 293 -17.75 -34.48 38.03
C ARG A 293 -18.27 -33.05 38.25
N THR A 294 -17.38 -32.05 38.28
CA THR A 294 -17.77 -30.63 38.39
C THR A 294 -18.55 -30.18 37.16
N LEU A 295 -18.12 -30.58 35.96
CA LEU A 295 -18.75 -30.20 34.70
C LEU A 295 -20.15 -30.82 34.56
N GLU A 296 -20.33 -32.09 34.93
CA GLU A 296 -21.65 -32.75 34.99
C GLU A 296 -22.57 -32.06 36.00
N LYS A 297 -22.06 -31.77 37.21
CA LYS A 297 -22.82 -31.12 38.28
C LYS A 297 -23.30 -29.72 37.88
N VAL A 298 -22.40 -28.88 37.37
CA VAL A 298 -22.74 -27.54 36.82
C VAL A 298 -23.64 -27.67 35.59
N GLY A 299 -23.43 -28.68 34.75
CA GLY A 299 -24.30 -29.00 33.61
C GLY A 299 -25.74 -29.25 34.02
N ASN A 300 -25.97 -30.12 35.00
CA ASN A 300 -27.30 -30.45 35.52
C ASN A 300 -28.03 -29.24 36.13
N LEU A 301 -27.30 -28.32 36.77
CA LEU A 301 -27.87 -27.11 37.38
C LEU A 301 -28.12 -25.97 36.37
N ALA A 302 -27.32 -25.88 35.31
CA ALA A 302 -27.29 -24.70 34.42
C ALA A 302 -27.79 -24.95 33.00
N ALA A 303 -27.59 -26.14 32.41
CA ALA A 303 -27.70 -26.33 30.95
C ALA A 303 -29.09 -25.98 30.39
N ALA A 304 -30.16 -26.49 31.00
CA ALA A 304 -31.53 -26.19 30.56
C ALA A 304 -31.92 -24.71 30.73
N ARG A 305 -31.39 -24.03 31.77
CA ARG A 305 -31.61 -22.59 31.98
C ARG A 305 -30.88 -21.75 30.92
N ILE A 306 -29.67 -22.17 30.54
CA ILE A 306 -28.88 -21.56 29.46
C ILE A 306 -29.56 -21.80 28.09
N GLU A 307 -30.06 -23.02 27.85
CA GLU A 307 -30.78 -23.41 26.63
C GLU A 307 -32.07 -22.59 26.45
N SER A 308 -32.79 -22.27 27.54
CA SER A 308 -33.96 -21.38 27.47
C SER A 308 -33.61 -19.93 27.08
N ILE A 309 -32.53 -19.35 27.62
CA ILE A 309 -32.11 -17.97 27.29
C ILE A 309 -31.78 -17.81 25.80
N PHE A 310 -31.12 -18.80 25.21
CA PHE A 310 -30.79 -18.76 23.77
C PHE A 310 -31.95 -19.17 22.86
N THR A 311 -33.04 -19.69 23.41
CA THR A 311 -34.25 -20.05 22.65
C THR A 311 -35.27 -18.92 22.60
N ASP A 312 -35.28 -18.05 23.61
CA ASP A 312 -36.15 -16.87 23.65
C ASP A 312 -35.52 -15.67 22.89
N PRO A 313 -36.12 -15.22 21.77
CA PRO A 313 -35.58 -14.13 20.96
C PRO A 313 -35.76 -12.73 21.61
N THR A 314 -36.46 -12.61 22.75
CA THR A 314 -36.65 -11.32 23.43
C THR A 314 -35.41 -10.83 24.17
N TYR A 315 -34.46 -11.72 24.49
CA TYR A 315 -33.20 -11.32 25.10
C TYR A 315 -32.25 -10.68 24.07
N GLY A 316 -31.97 -9.39 24.22
CA GLY A 316 -30.87 -8.70 23.54
C GLY A 316 -29.49 -9.04 24.11
N LYS A 317 -28.45 -8.38 23.60
CA LYS A 317 -27.04 -8.67 23.95
C LYS A 317 -26.76 -8.58 25.45
N PHE A 318 -27.21 -7.51 26.09
CA PHE A 318 -26.91 -7.23 27.51
C PHE A 318 -27.81 -8.04 28.44
N GLU A 319 -29.07 -8.24 28.05
CA GLU A 319 -30.07 -9.02 28.76
C GLU A 319 -29.68 -10.51 28.82
N ARG A 320 -29.09 -11.06 27.75
CA ARG A 320 -28.44 -12.40 27.77
C ARG A 320 -27.29 -12.43 28.77
N GLY A 321 -26.47 -11.39 28.82
CA GLY A 321 -25.36 -11.25 29.77
C GLY A 321 -25.84 -11.35 31.22
N GLU A 322 -26.75 -10.45 31.62
CA GLU A 322 -27.34 -10.46 32.96
C GLU A 322 -28.01 -11.81 33.30
N ALA A 323 -28.72 -12.43 32.36
CA ALA A 323 -29.42 -13.68 32.59
C ALA A 323 -28.45 -14.86 32.82
N LEU A 324 -27.32 -14.88 32.09
CA LEU A 324 -26.24 -15.86 32.31
C LEU A 324 -25.52 -15.62 33.64
N ASP A 325 -25.27 -14.36 34.03
CA ASP A 325 -24.65 -14.03 35.32
C ASP A 325 -25.57 -14.40 36.49
N LYS A 326 -26.89 -14.21 36.37
CA LYS A 326 -27.88 -14.67 37.35
C LYS A 326 -27.86 -16.20 37.50
N ILE A 327 -27.72 -16.96 36.41
CA ILE A 327 -27.52 -18.42 36.48
C ILE A 327 -26.20 -18.75 37.19
N ALA A 328 -25.09 -18.10 36.85
CA ALA A 328 -23.80 -18.35 37.48
C ALA A 328 -23.83 -18.07 39.00
N GLN A 329 -24.50 -17.00 39.42
CA GLN A 329 -24.72 -16.68 40.84
C GLN A 329 -25.62 -17.70 41.55
N ASP A 330 -26.66 -18.22 40.91
CA ASP A 330 -27.51 -19.26 41.51
C ASP A 330 -26.78 -20.60 41.67
N VAL A 331 -26.02 -21.02 40.65
CA VAL A 331 -25.18 -22.22 40.73
C VAL A 331 -24.12 -22.04 41.83
N LYS A 332 -23.55 -20.83 41.98
CA LYS A 332 -22.61 -20.52 43.06
C LYS A 332 -23.24 -20.74 44.44
N LYS A 333 -24.45 -20.24 44.70
CA LYS A 333 -25.16 -20.42 45.99
C LYS A 333 -25.32 -21.90 46.33
N VAL A 334 -25.77 -22.72 45.37
CA VAL A 334 -25.94 -24.18 45.58
C VAL A 334 -24.61 -24.84 45.93
N LEU A 335 -23.52 -24.49 45.25
CA LEU A 335 -22.19 -25.04 45.56
C LEU A 335 -21.63 -24.54 46.91
N GLU A 336 -21.98 -23.32 47.33
CA GLU A 336 -21.65 -22.79 48.67
C GLU A 336 -22.45 -23.51 49.77
N GLU A 337 -23.75 -23.75 49.56
CA GLU A 337 -24.61 -24.54 50.46
C GLU A 337 -24.15 -26.00 50.60
N GLU A 338 -23.63 -26.59 49.51
CA GLU A 338 -23.04 -27.94 49.49
C GLU A 338 -21.56 -27.99 49.93
N CYS A 339 -20.93 -26.83 50.22
CA CYS A 339 -19.51 -26.71 50.59
C CYS A 339 -18.51 -27.31 49.56
N ASP A 340 -18.82 -27.20 48.26
CA ASP A 340 -18.03 -27.76 47.14
C ASP A 340 -16.95 -26.77 46.67
N GLU A 341 -15.96 -26.55 47.54
CA GLU A 341 -14.81 -25.65 47.29
C GLU A 341 -14.07 -25.95 45.96
N ASP A 342 -13.86 -27.23 45.64
CA ASP A 342 -13.20 -27.63 44.39
C ASP A 342 -13.98 -27.15 43.15
N SER A 343 -15.31 -27.28 43.16
CA SER A 343 -16.16 -26.80 42.07
C SER A 343 -16.30 -25.28 42.04
N LEU A 344 -16.34 -24.62 43.22
CA LEU A 344 -16.37 -23.15 43.32
C LEU A 344 -15.12 -22.51 42.71
N ASN A 345 -13.93 -23.06 42.97
CA ASN A 345 -12.66 -22.55 42.45
C ASN A 345 -12.55 -22.59 40.91
N VAL A 346 -13.34 -23.42 40.22
CA VAL A 346 -13.36 -23.50 38.75
C VAL A 346 -14.70 -23.09 38.12
N LEU A 347 -15.66 -22.63 38.92
CA LEU A 347 -17.04 -22.37 38.49
C LEU A 347 -17.17 -21.49 37.23
N PRO A 348 -16.45 -20.36 37.06
CA PRO A 348 -16.56 -19.55 35.85
C PRO A 348 -16.19 -20.32 34.57
N LYS A 349 -15.16 -21.17 34.65
CA LYS A 349 -14.71 -22.02 33.53
C LYS A 349 -15.68 -23.18 33.28
N ALA A 350 -16.28 -23.73 34.33
CA ALA A 350 -17.30 -24.77 34.22
C ALA A 350 -18.58 -24.23 33.55
N VAL A 351 -19.09 -23.08 33.98
CA VAL A 351 -20.27 -22.42 33.39
C VAL A 351 -20.01 -22.04 31.93
N ASP A 352 -18.85 -21.47 31.60
CA ASP A 352 -18.52 -21.18 30.20
C ASP A 352 -18.41 -22.45 29.35
N THR A 353 -17.83 -23.54 29.88
CA THR A 353 -17.74 -24.81 29.15
C THR A 353 -19.13 -25.41 28.90
N VAL A 354 -20.06 -25.31 29.86
CA VAL A 354 -21.47 -25.72 29.67
C VAL A 354 -22.17 -24.81 28.65
N ARG A 355 -21.98 -23.48 28.73
CA ARG A 355 -22.46 -22.51 27.74
C ARG A 355 -21.98 -22.84 26.34
N LYS A 356 -20.69 -23.14 26.17
CA LYS A 356 -20.09 -23.56 24.90
C LYS A 356 -20.71 -24.86 24.37
N LYS A 357 -20.95 -25.86 25.24
CA LYS A 357 -21.62 -27.11 24.84
C LYS A 357 -23.06 -26.87 24.36
N VAL A 358 -23.87 -26.11 25.10
CA VAL A 358 -25.28 -25.82 24.75
C VAL A 358 -25.39 -25.08 23.41
N VAL A 359 -24.65 -23.97 23.25
CA VAL A 359 -24.68 -23.15 22.02
C VAL A 359 -24.26 -23.95 20.78
N ARG A 360 -23.22 -24.77 20.89
CA ARG A 360 -22.69 -25.54 19.76
C ARG A 360 -23.62 -26.70 19.38
N LYS A 361 -24.18 -27.42 20.37
CA LYS A 361 -25.20 -28.45 20.14
C LYS A 361 -26.36 -27.89 19.33
N ARG A 362 -26.93 -26.75 19.75
CA ARG A 362 -28.02 -26.07 19.03
C ARG A 362 -27.64 -25.78 17.58
N ILE A 363 -26.53 -25.10 17.33
CA ILE A 363 -26.15 -24.69 15.97
C ILE A 363 -25.80 -25.88 15.05
N LEU A 364 -25.26 -26.98 15.60
CA LEU A 364 -24.98 -28.21 14.85
C LEU A 364 -26.24 -29.05 14.54
N VAL A 365 -27.23 -29.08 15.44
CA VAL A 365 -28.40 -29.97 15.35
C VAL A 365 -29.65 -29.28 14.80
N GLU A 366 -29.91 -28.03 15.18
CA GLU A 366 -31.10 -27.26 14.81
C GLU A 366 -30.84 -26.29 13.65
N GLU A 367 -29.56 -25.99 13.35
CA GLU A 367 -29.10 -25.01 12.35
C GLU A 367 -29.62 -23.56 12.55
N ILE A 368 -30.21 -23.29 13.72
CA ILE A 368 -30.73 -21.98 14.14
C ILE A 368 -29.74 -21.28 15.09
N ARG A 369 -29.46 -20.01 14.81
CA ARG A 369 -28.48 -19.20 15.55
C ARG A 369 -29.06 -18.55 16.81
N LEU A 370 -28.19 -17.84 17.54
CA LEU A 370 -28.51 -17.20 18.83
C LEU A 370 -29.40 -15.96 18.71
N ASP A 371 -29.56 -15.44 17.50
CA ASP A 371 -30.44 -14.32 17.13
C ASP A 371 -31.55 -14.76 16.15
N GLY A 372 -31.76 -16.07 16.00
CA GLY A 372 -32.79 -16.65 15.12
C GLY A 372 -32.42 -16.70 13.62
N ARG A 373 -31.29 -16.11 13.20
CA ARG A 373 -30.85 -16.14 11.80
C ARG A 373 -30.50 -17.55 11.30
N ARG A 374 -30.53 -17.71 9.98
CA ARG A 374 -29.92 -18.84 9.26
C ARG A 374 -28.39 -18.72 9.21
N LEU A 375 -27.73 -19.84 8.89
CA LEU A 375 -26.26 -19.98 8.82
C LEU A 375 -25.61 -19.07 7.76
N ASP A 376 -26.32 -18.75 6.68
CA ASP A 376 -25.90 -17.98 5.50
C ASP A 376 -26.39 -16.52 5.50
N GLU A 377 -27.02 -16.07 6.58
CA GLU A 377 -27.75 -14.79 6.66
C GLU A 377 -26.94 -13.69 7.37
N VAL A 378 -26.84 -12.51 6.74
CA VAL A 378 -26.20 -11.31 7.29
C VAL A 378 -27.18 -10.52 8.17
N ARG A 379 -26.71 -9.86 9.24
CA ARG A 379 -27.57 -9.01 10.09
C ARG A 379 -28.18 -7.82 9.33
N PRO A 380 -29.30 -7.24 9.82
CA PRO A 380 -29.84 -5.99 9.28
C PRO A 380 -28.78 -4.91 9.10
N LEU A 381 -28.76 -4.29 7.92
CA LEU A 381 -27.78 -3.30 7.49
C LEU A 381 -28.40 -1.90 7.48
N TYR A 382 -27.69 -0.93 8.06
CA TYR A 382 -27.96 0.50 7.93
C TYR A 382 -26.67 1.20 7.47
N CYS A 383 -26.82 2.09 6.50
CA CYS A 383 -25.73 2.85 5.87
C CYS A 383 -26.18 4.31 5.76
N GLU A 384 -25.28 5.25 6.04
CA GLU A 384 -25.53 6.69 5.97
C GLU A 384 -24.24 7.37 5.51
N ALA A 385 -24.27 8.13 4.42
CA ALA A 385 -23.13 8.88 3.88
C ALA A 385 -23.26 10.39 4.10
N GLY A 386 -22.15 11.06 4.43
CA GLY A 386 -22.11 12.52 4.58
C GLY A 386 -22.68 13.06 5.89
N ASN A 387 -22.84 12.21 6.91
CA ASN A 387 -23.49 12.54 8.19
C ASN A 387 -22.81 13.66 9.02
N LEU A 388 -21.58 14.07 8.68
CA LEU A 388 -20.86 15.18 9.30
C LEU A 388 -20.43 16.23 8.25
N PRO A 389 -21.32 17.17 7.82
CA PRO A 389 -21.13 18.05 6.65
C PRO A 389 -19.94 19.05 6.67
N ILE A 390 -19.15 19.09 7.75
CA ILE A 390 -17.95 19.92 7.85
C ILE A 390 -16.68 19.15 7.43
N LEU A 391 -16.70 17.81 7.54
CA LEU A 391 -15.56 16.95 7.24
C LEU A 391 -15.39 16.76 5.73
N HIS A 392 -14.22 16.28 5.30
CA HIS A 392 -13.97 16.06 3.86
C HIS A 392 -14.80 14.89 3.34
N GLY A 393 -14.96 13.82 4.14
CA GLY A 393 -16.02 12.81 3.97
C GLY A 393 -16.29 12.05 5.27
N SER A 394 -17.47 11.44 5.38
CA SER A 394 -17.94 10.74 6.59
C SER A 394 -19.02 9.70 6.29
N SER A 395 -19.18 8.70 7.16
CA SER A 395 -20.30 7.76 7.08
C SER A 395 -20.57 7.06 8.41
N LEU A 396 -21.84 6.71 8.66
CA LEU A 396 -22.23 5.72 9.66
C LEU A 396 -22.49 4.37 8.97
N PHE A 397 -21.92 3.29 9.49
CA PHE A 397 -22.22 1.93 9.04
C PHE A 397 -22.61 1.06 10.24
N SER A 398 -23.79 0.43 10.13
CA SER A 398 -24.37 -0.44 11.16
C SER A 398 -24.73 -1.81 10.56
N ARG A 399 -24.40 -2.87 11.28
CA ARG A 399 -24.72 -4.27 10.93
C ARG A 399 -25.16 -5.02 12.19
N GLY A 400 -26.46 -4.99 12.46
CA GLY A 400 -27.01 -5.18 13.80
C GLY A 400 -26.31 -4.25 14.82
N ASP A 401 -26.04 -4.78 16.00
CA ASP A 401 -25.41 -4.06 17.13
C ASP A 401 -23.91 -3.75 16.94
N THR A 402 -23.38 -3.94 15.72
CA THR A 402 -22.03 -3.47 15.34
C THR A 402 -22.15 -2.18 14.54
N GLN A 403 -21.69 -1.06 15.10
CA GLN A 403 -21.73 0.27 14.47
C GLN A 403 -20.35 0.93 14.46
N VAL A 404 -19.97 1.52 13.33
CA VAL A 404 -18.76 2.34 13.19
C VAL A 404 -19.08 3.70 12.57
N LEU A 405 -18.48 4.75 13.11
CA LEU A 405 -18.38 6.05 12.46
C LEU A 405 -17.02 6.12 11.74
N CYS A 406 -17.06 6.23 10.41
CA CYS A 406 -15.85 6.43 9.61
C CYS A 406 -15.78 7.87 9.11
N THR A 407 -14.58 8.46 9.15
CA THR A 407 -14.33 9.84 8.70
C THR A 407 -13.04 9.91 7.90
N VAL A 408 -13.01 10.77 6.89
CA VAL A 408 -11.89 10.92 5.94
C VAL A 408 -11.34 12.34 5.99
N THR A 409 -10.02 12.42 6.05
CA THR A 409 -9.25 13.67 5.98
C THR A 409 -8.16 13.55 4.91
N LEU A 410 -8.37 14.25 3.79
CA LEU A 410 -7.33 14.54 2.80
C LEU A 410 -6.29 15.56 3.31
N GLY A 411 -5.03 15.39 2.92
CA GLY A 411 -3.89 16.27 3.21
C GLY A 411 -2.87 16.29 2.06
N ALA A 412 -1.79 17.05 2.20
CA ALA A 412 -0.74 17.17 1.19
C ALA A 412 0.19 15.95 1.16
N PRO A 413 0.93 15.68 0.06
CA PRO A 413 1.93 14.60 0.01
C PRO A 413 2.97 14.62 1.16
N ARG A 414 3.28 15.81 1.69
CA ARG A 414 4.21 15.98 2.82
C ARG A 414 3.64 15.56 4.18
N ASP A 415 2.32 15.38 4.27
CA ASP A 415 1.64 14.91 5.48
C ASP A 415 1.63 13.37 5.58
N ALA A 416 2.15 12.67 4.57
CA ALA A 416 2.30 11.21 4.57
C ALA A 416 3.20 10.75 5.72
N GLN A 417 2.75 9.71 6.45
CA GLN A 417 3.48 9.19 7.61
C GLN A 417 4.81 8.58 7.16
N ARG A 418 5.92 8.97 7.79
CA ARG A 418 7.23 8.34 7.57
C ARG A 418 7.30 7.02 8.33
N LEU A 419 7.86 6.00 7.68
CA LEU A 419 8.05 4.67 8.24
C LEU A 419 9.55 4.39 8.46
N ASP A 420 9.98 4.39 9.72
CA ASP A 420 11.32 3.92 10.12
C ASP A 420 11.32 2.38 10.24
N SER A 421 11.17 1.63 9.15
CA SER A 421 11.28 0.15 9.11
C SER A 421 12.49 -0.30 8.30
N LEU A 422 12.93 -1.55 8.51
CA LEU A 422 14.02 -2.14 7.73
C LEU A 422 13.58 -2.48 6.28
N VAL A 423 12.29 -2.71 6.03
CA VAL A 423 11.77 -3.15 4.73
C VAL A 423 10.45 -2.44 4.37
N GLY A 424 10.21 -2.30 3.07
CA GLY A 424 9.00 -1.65 2.54
C GLY A 424 9.18 -0.15 2.26
N PRO A 425 8.09 0.58 1.96
CA PRO A 425 8.18 1.98 1.56
C PRO A 425 8.54 2.89 2.74
N PRO A 426 9.36 3.94 2.54
CA PRO A 426 9.75 4.88 3.60
C PRO A 426 8.63 5.84 4.02
N THR A 427 7.52 5.85 3.28
CA THR A 427 6.35 6.70 3.50
C THR A 427 5.04 5.94 3.28
N LYS A 428 4.00 6.35 4.02
CA LYS A 428 2.65 5.77 4.02
C LYS A 428 1.64 6.89 3.76
N ARG A 429 1.20 7.02 2.49
CA ARG A 429 0.22 8.04 2.05
C ARG A 429 -1.23 7.75 2.47
N PHE A 430 -1.55 6.48 2.71
CA PHE A 430 -2.85 6.02 3.16
C PHE A 430 -2.73 5.47 4.59
N MET A 431 -3.52 6.01 5.52
CA MET A 431 -3.45 5.66 6.94
C MET A 431 -4.86 5.37 7.46
N LEU A 432 -5.08 4.21 8.08
CA LEU A 432 -6.33 3.91 8.78
C LEU A 432 -6.12 3.78 10.29
N HIS A 433 -6.66 4.73 11.03
CA HIS A 433 -6.65 4.72 12.50
C HIS A 433 -7.98 4.19 13.03
N TYR A 434 -7.97 2.96 13.53
CA TYR A 434 -9.11 2.31 14.18
C TYR A 434 -9.06 2.53 15.69
N SER A 435 -10.21 2.86 16.30
CA SER A 435 -10.35 3.08 17.75
C SER A 435 -11.53 2.27 18.32
N PHE A 436 -11.30 1.58 19.44
CA PHE A 436 -12.27 0.77 20.16
C PHE A 436 -12.51 1.34 21.56
N PRO A 437 -13.32 2.41 21.70
CA PRO A 437 -13.59 3.03 22.98
C PRO A 437 -14.43 2.09 23.86
N PRO A 438 -14.23 2.05 25.19
CA PRO A 438 -14.81 1.01 26.03
C PRO A 438 -16.35 1.11 26.15
N PHE A 439 -16.93 2.29 25.87
CA PHE A 439 -18.39 2.45 25.82
C PHE A 439 -19.06 1.62 24.71
N CYS A 440 -18.35 1.21 23.64
CA CYS A 440 -18.97 0.44 22.55
C CYS A 440 -19.34 -1.01 22.92
N ILE A 441 -19.00 -1.42 24.14
CA ILE A 441 -19.39 -2.68 24.79
C ILE A 441 -19.95 -2.46 26.21
N ASP A 442 -20.28 -1.22 26.58
CA ASP A 442 -20.71 -0.78 27.92
C ASP A 442 -19.70 -1.09 29.06
N GLU A 443 -18.40 -0.88 28.81
CA GLU A 443 -17.34 -1.06 29.82
C GLU A 443 -16.66 0.27 30.22
N VAL A 444 -16.00 0.26 31.38
CA VAL A 444 -15.13 1.35 31.87
C VAL A 444 -13.65 0.95 31.71
N GLY A 445 -13.03 1.43 30.63
CA GLY A 445 -11.63 1.12 30.28
C GLY A 445 -10.67 2.31 30.37
N LYS A 446 -9.41 2.06 30.75
CA LYS A 446 -8.33 3.07 30.68
C LYS A 446 -7.85 3.22 29.23
N ARG A 447 -7.96 4.42 28.65
CA ARG A 447 -7.30 4.73 27.37
C ARG A 447 -5.78 4.79 27.58
N GLY A 448 -5.04 3.96 26.85
CA GLY A 448 -3.58 3.83 26.95
C GLY A 448 -2.85 4.30 25.68
N GLY A 449 -1.64 3.77 25.47
CA GLY A 449 -0.93 3.87 24.18
C GLY A 449 -1.48 2.87 23.14
N LEU A 450 -0.75 2.71 22.03
CA LEU A 450 -1.13 1.85 20.89
C LEU A 450 -1.51 0.42 21.33
N ASN A 451 -2.79 0.08 21.24
CA ASN A 451 -3.28 -1.26 21.53
C ASN A 451 -3.00 -2.19 20.34
N ARG A 452 -2.41 -3.35 20.62
CA ARG A 452 -2.12 -4.39 19.62
C ARG A 452 -3.38 -4.79 18.82
N ARG A 453 -4.56 -4.89 19.45
CA ARG A 453 -5.79 -5.28 18.74
C ARG A 453 -6.33 -4.16 17.84
N GLU A 454 -6.27 -2.90 18.30
CA GLU A 454 -6.71 -1.74 17.50
C GLU A 454 -5.84 -1.57 16.25
N VAL A 455 -4.52 -1.62 16.41
CA VAL A 455 -3.57 -1.61 15.29
C VAL A 455 -3.85 -2.77 14.32
N GLY A 456 -3.97 -4.00 14.82
CA GLY A 456 -4.24 -5.17 13.98
C GLY A 456 -5.57 -5.12 13.21
N HIS A 457 -6.62 -4.55 13.82
CA HIS A 457 -7.91 -4.32 13.15
C HIS A 457 -7.81 -3.18 12.11
N GLY A 458 -7.09 -2.10 12.44
CA GLY A 458 -6.84 -0.96 11.57
C GLY A 458 -6.10 -1.36 10.30
N THR A 459 -4.94 -2.01 10.42
CA THR A 459 -4.13 -2.44 9.26
C THR A 459 -4.85 -3.49 8.40
N LEU A 460 -5.75 -4.32 8.95
CA LEU A 460 -6.59 -5.22 8.14
C LEU A 460 -7.56 -4.43 7.23
N ALA A 461 -8.26 -3.44 7.79
CA ALA A 461 -9.13 -2.59 6.99
C ALA A 461 -8.33 -1.69 6.02
N GLU A 462 -7.14 -1.27 6.41
CA GLU A 462 -6.21 -0.51 5.55
C GLU A 462 -5.80 -1.32 4.31
N LYS A 463 -5.39 -2.58 4.50
CA LYS A 463 -5.07 -3.53 3.40
C LYS A 463 -6.22 -3.66 2.41
N ALA A 464 -7.45 -3.79 2.93
CA ALA A 464 -8.65 -3.98 2.12
C ALA A 464 -8.99 -2.77 1.24
N LEU A 465 -8.85 -1.55 1.79
CA LEU A 465 -9.21 -0.30 1.11
C LEU A 465 -8.10 0.22 0.19
N LEU A 466 -6.84 -0.04 0.52
CA LEU A 466 -5.69 0.35 -0.31
C LEU A 466 -5.71 -0.28 -1.72
N ALA A 467 -6.38 -1.43 -1.88
CA ALA A 467 -6.51 -2.16 -3.15
C ALA A 467 -7.44 -1.50 -4.19
N VAL A 468 -8.30 -0.55 -3.77
CA VAL A 468 -9.19 0.23 -4.65
C VAL A 468 -8.83 1.72 -4.72
N LEU A 469 -7.81 2.15 -3.95
CA LEU A 469 -7.38 3.54 -3.86
C LEU A 469 -6.66 3.98 -5.15
N PRO A 470 -7.01 5.14 -5.75
CA PRO A 470 -6.39 5.62 -6.99
C PRO A 470 -4.87 5.84 -6.87
N PRO A 471 -4.07 5.54 -7.91
CA PRO A 471 -2.62 5.76 -7.94
C PRO A 471 -2.20 7.20 -7.59
N GLU A 472 -1.01 7.36 -7.01
CA GLU A 472 -0.54 8.66 -6.50
C GLU A 472 -0.44 9.74 -7.59
N ASP A 473 0.00 9.39 -8.81
CA ASP A 473 0.02 10.31 -9.95
C ASP A 473 -1.36 10.85 -10.34
N SER A 474 -2.42 10.06 -10.11
CA SER A 474 -3.82 10.42 -10.40
C SER A 474 -4.55 11.08 -9.22
N PHE A 475 -4.09 10.80 -8.00
CA PHE A 475 -4.67 11.32 -6.77
C PHE A 475 -3.55 11.61 -5.75
N PRO A 476 -2.83 12.74 -5.91
CA PRO A 476 -1.62 13.07 -5.15
C PRO A 476 -1.95 13.64 -3.76
N TYR A 477 -2.94 13.10 -3.07
CA TYR A 477 -3.28 13.46 -1.69
C TYR A 477 -2.75 12.39 -0.73
N THR A 478 -2.34 12.85 0.46
CA THR A 478 -2.31 11.99 1.64
C THR A 478 -3.74 11.78 2.11
N VAL A 479 -4.10 10.56 2.47
CA VAL A 479 -5.46 10.17 2.85
C VAL A 479 -5.41 9.51 4.23
N ARG A 480 -6.10 10.12 5.20
CA ARG A 480 -6.30 9.56 6.53
C ARG A 480 -7.76 9.15 6.71
N VAL A 481 -7.99 7.90 7.08
CA VAL A 481 -9.26 7.37 7.57
C VAL A 481 -9.17 7.25 9.09
N ASN A 482 -10.15 7.79 9.81
CA ASN A 482 -10.42 7.41 11.20
C ASN A 482 -11.66 6.51 11.22
N SER A 483 -11.63 5.43 12.02
CA SER A 483 -12.81 4.62 12.34
C SER A 483 -12.96 4.55 13.84
N GLU A 484 -14.08 5.06 14.34
CA GLU A 484 -14.46 5.00 15.75
C GLU A 484 -15.62 4.01 15.90
N VAL A 485 -15.39 2.94 16.65
CA VAL A 485 -16.42 1.94 16.95
C VAL A 485 -17.40 2.53 17.96
N MET A 486 -18.66 2.64 17.57
CA MET A 486 -19.73 3.18 18.41
C MET A 486 -20.49 2.09 19.17
N ALA A 487 -20.69 0.94 18.52
CA ALA A 487 -21.24 -0.28 19.13
C ALA A 487 -20.53 -1.51 18.55
N SER A 488 -20.41 -2.58 19.33
CA SER A 488 -19.70 -3.79 18.92
C SER A 488 -20.40 -5.08 19.37
N ASP A 489 -20.91 -5.84 18.40
CA ASP A 489 -21.29 -7.25 18.62
C ASP A 489 -20.86 -8.18 17.47
N GLY A 490 -19.71 -7.93 16.85
CA GLY A 490 -19.09 -8.88 15.91
C GLY A 490 -18.43 -8.21 14.70
N SER A 491 -17.13 -8.45 14.55
CA SER A 491 -16.29 -8.04 13.41
C SER A 491 -16.38 -6.55 13.02
N THR A 492 -16.17 -5.68 14.02
CA THR A 492 -16.02 -4.22 13.86
C THR A 492 -14.95 -3.80 12.83
N SER A 493 -13.91 -4.60 12.63
CA SER A 493 -12.89 -4.36 11.59
C SER A 493 -13.44 -4.55 10.17
N MET A 494 -14.42 -5.43 9.97
CA MET A 494 -15.13 -5.59 8.71
C MET A 494 -16.19 -4.50 8.49
N ALA A 495 -16.87 -4.06 9.56
CA ALA A 495 -17.69 -2.84 9.52
C ALA A 495 -16.86 -1.60 9.14
N THR A 496 -15.63 -1.49 9.66
CA THR A 496 -14.67 -0.43 9.31
C THR A 496 -14.27 -0.44 7.83
N VAL A 497 -14.22 -1.60 7.16
CA VAL A 497 -14.01 -1.67 5.71
C VAL A 497 -15.21 -1.04 4.98
N CYS A 498 -16.44 -1.44 5.33
CA CYS A 498 -17.65 -0.94 4.68
C CYS A 498 -17.82 0.59 4.86
N GLY A 499 -17.78 1.06 6.12
CA GLY A 499 -17.85 2.49 6.43
C GLY A 499 -16.67 3.27 5.82
N GLY A 500 -15.45 2.73 5.89
CA GLY A 500 -14.29 3.34 5.25
C GLY A 500 -14.48 3.51 3.74
N SER A 501 -15.01 2.49 3.05
CA SER A 501 -15.30 2.55 1.61
C SER A 501 -16.32 3.64 1.26
N MET A 502 -17.41 3.76 2.04
CA MET A 502 -18.41 4.82 1.84
C MET A 502 -17.84 6.21 2.13
N ALA A 503 -17.16 6.40 3.27
CA ALA A 503 -16.59 7.69 3.64
C ALA A 503 -15.49 8.18 2.67
N LEU A 504 -14.79 7.27 1.97
CA LEU A 504 -13.83 7.60 0.91
C LEU A 504 -14.54 8.09 -0.37
N MET A 505 -15.64 7.45 -0.78
CA MET A 505 -16.45 7.92 -1.92
C MET A 505 -17.17 9.24 -1.61
N GLU A 506 -17.70 9.39 -0.40
CA GLU A 506 -18.26 10.64 0.13
C GLU A 506 -17.26 11.79 0.05
N ALA A 507 -15.97 11.51 0.30
CA ALA A 507 -14.88 12.47 0.18
C ALA A 507 -14.50 12.86 -1.26
N GLY A 508 -15.23 12.39 -2.26
CA GLY A 508 -14.94 12.63 -3.69
C GLY A 508 -13.66 11.95 -4.19
N ILE A 509 -13.16 10.93 -3.47
CA ILE A 509 -11.97 10.18 -3.89
C ILE A 509 -12.40 9.21 -4.99
N PRO A 510 -11.75 9.22 -6.18
CA PRO A 510 -12.09 8.31 -7.26
C PRO A 510 -11.58 6.89 -6.96
N LEU A 511 -12.24 6.21 -6.03
CA LEU A 511 -12.10 4.77 -5.82
C LEU A 511 -12.54 4.03 -7.08
N ARG A 512 -11.88 2.91 -7.37
CA ARG A 512 -12.25 2.06 -8.51
C ARG A 512 -13.62 1.41 -8.31
N GLU A 513 -13.87 0.82 -7.13
CA GLU A 513 -15.10 0.11 -6.75
C GLU A 513 -15.30 0.18 -5.22
N HIS A 514 -16.49 -0.18 -4.74
CA HIS A 514 -16.74 -0.41 -3.32
C HIS A 514 -16.03 -1.68 -2.82
N VAL A 515 -15.63 -1.65 -1.54
CA VAL A 515 -15.10 -2.81 -0.81
C VAL A 515 -15.96 -3.03 0.43
N ALA A 516 -16.49 -4.25 0.58
CA ALA A 516 -17.19 -4.67 1.79
C ALA A 516 -16.40 -5.74 2.53
N GLY A 517 -16.57 -5.81 3.85
CA GLY A 517 -16.00 -6.83 4.72
C GLY A 517 -17.08 -7.71 5.36
N VAL A 518 -16.85 -9.01 5.43
CA VAL A 518 -17.69 -9.98 6.16
C VAL A 518 -16.81 -10.87 7.05
N SER A 519 -17.35 -11.32 8.18
CA SER A 519 -16.77 -12.38 9.00
C SER A 519 -17.52 -13.69 8.78
N VAL A 520 -16.79 -14.79 8.71
CA VAL A 520 -17.31 -16.14 8.65
C VAL A 520 -16.72 -16.96 9.79
N GLY A 521 -17.55 -17.76 10.47
CA GLY A 521 -17.13 -18.64 11.56
C GLY A 521 -17.30 -20.11 11.23
N LEU A 522 -16.72 -20.95 12.08
CA LEU A 522 -16.91 -22.40 12.08
C LEU A 522 -17.28 -22.86 13.49
N ILE A 523 -18.26 -23.76 13.59
CA ILE A 523 -18.47 -24.61 14.75
C ILE A 523 -18.29 -26.05 14.29
N SER A 524 -17.45 -26.82 14.98
CA SER A 524 -17.16 -28.22 14.67
C SER A 524 -17.45 -29.16 15.85
N GLU A 525 -17.74 -30.42 15.55
CA GLU A 525 -17.60 -31.53 16.50
C GLU A 525 -16.29 -32.27 16.19
N LEU A 526 -15.46 -32.45 17.22
CA LEU A 526 -14.21 -33.20 17.12
C LEU A 526 -14.40 -34.63 17.64
N ASP A 527 -13.83 -35.61 16.96
CA ASP A 527 -13.73 -36.98 17.46
C ASP A 527 -12.72 -37.02 18.63
N PRO A 528 -13.11 -37.47 19.84
CA PRO A 528 -12.22 -37.51 21.01
C PRO A 528 -11.03 -38.48 20.88
N SER A 529 -11.09 -39.43 19.94
CA SER A 529 -10.09 -40.47 19.74
C SER A 529 -9.08 -40.16 18.63
N THR A 530 -9.48 -39.47 17.56
CA THR A 530 -8.59 -39.08 16.45
C THR A 530 -8.19 -37.60 16.45
N GLY A 531 -8.97 -36.72 17.07
CA GLY A 531 -8.76 -35.27 16.97
C GLY A 531 -9.05 -34.69 15.59
N GLU A 532 -9.88 -35.38 14.80
CA GLU A 532 -10.39 -34.95 13.50
C GLU A 532 -11.79 -34.34 13.62
N ILE A 533 -12.21 -33.56 12.62
CA ILE A 533 -13.55 -32.96 12.57
C ILE A 533 -14.54 -33.98 12.01
N LYS A 534 -15.55 -34.33 12.82
CA LYS A 534 -16.60 -35.29 12.49
C LYS A 534 -17.81 -34.64 11.80
N ASP A 535 -18.20 -33.46 12.28
CA ASP A 535 -19.28 -32.63 11.69
C ASP A 535 -18.96 -31.13 11.91
N TYR A 536 -19.52 -30.25 11.09
CA TYR A 536 -19.35 -28.80 11.23
C TYR A 536 -20.46 -27.98 10.57
N ARG A 537 -20.60 -26.71 11.00
CA ARG A 537 -21.40 -25.68 10.31
C ARG A 537 -20.60 -24.40 10.14
N ILE A 538 -20.76 -23.78 8.98
CA ILE A 538 -20.14 -22.50 8.59
C ILE A 538 -21.17 -21.38 8.84
N LEU A 539 -20.77 -20.30 9.51
CA LEU A 539 -21.64 -19.20 9.93
C LEU A 539 -21.26 -17.89 9.24
N THR A 540 -22.22 -17.17 8.66
CA THR A 540 -22.00 -15.90 7.94
C THR A 540 -22.38 -14.70 8.82
N ASP A 541 -21.53 -13.67 8.85
CA ASP A 541 -21.62 -12.51 9.75
C ASP A 541 -21.84 -12.91 11.21
N ILE A 542 -20.80 -13.46 11.82
CA ILE A 542 -20.81 -13.94 13.21
C ILE A 542 -20.94 -12.83 14.25
N LEU A 543 -21.73 -13.13 15.29
CA LEU A 543 -21.83 -12.34 16.52
C LEU A 543 -20.54 -12.44 17.36
N GLY A 544 -20.35 -11.52 18.31
CA GLY A 544 -19.22 -11.57 19.26
C GLY A 544 -19.20 -12.85 20.11
N LEU A 545 -20.38 -13.37 20.46
CA LEU A 545 -20.53 -14.64 21.20
C LEU A 545 -20.31 -15.87 20.31
N GLU A 546 -20.67 -15.80 19.02
CA GLU A 546 -20.41 -16.87 18.03
C GLU A 546 -18.93 -16.97 17.69
N ASP A 547 -18.22 -15.84 17.58
CA ASP A 547 -16.74 -15.80 17.59
C ASP A 547 -16.22 -16.52 18.84
N HIS A 548 -16.53 -16.00 20.04
CA HIS A 548 -15.99 -16.50 21.30
C HIS A 548 -16.14 -18.02 21.49
N LEU A 549 -17.31 -18.58 21.18
CA LEU A 549 -17.63 -20.00 21.36
C LEU A 549 -17.28 -20.89 20.15
N GLY A 550 -17.05 -20.30 18.97
CA GLY A 550 -16.64 -20.99 17.75
C GLY A 550 -15.17 -21.47 17.75
N ASP A 551 -14.76 -21.99 16.59
CA ASP A 551 -13.41 -22.54 16.35
C ASP A 551 -12.59 -21.70 15.36
N MET A 552 -13.28 -20.91 14.53
CA MET A 552 -12.71 -20.16 13.42
C MET A 552 -13.31 -18.74 13.40
N ASP A 553 -12.47 -17.74 13.13
CA ASP A 553 -12.85 -16.35 12.87
C ASP A 553 -12.15 -15.91 11.56
N PHE A 554 -12.88 -15.99 10.46
CA PHE A 554 -12.40 -15.79 9.09
C PHE A 554 -12.97 -14.49 8.51
N LYS A 555 -12.15 -13.44 8.50
CA LYS A 555 -12.51 -12.12 7.99
C LYS A 555 -12.10 -12.02 6.53
N ILE A 556 -13.03 -11.69 5.63
CA ILE A 556 -12.76 -11.48 4.21
C ILE A 556 -13.31 -10.11 3.79
N ALA A 557 -12.46 -9.32 3.13
CA ALA A 557 -12.84 -8.09 2.47
C ALA A 557 -12.53 -8.14 0.96
N GLY A 558 -13.34 -7.46 0.16
CA GLY A 558 -13.21 -7.47 -1.29
C GLY A 558 -14.28 -6.66 -2.02
N THR A 559 -14.09 -6.56 -3.33
CA THR A 559 -15.03 -5.96 -4.29
C THR A 559 -16.05 -7.01 -4.79
N ARG A 560 -16.81 -6.66 -5.84
CA ARG A 560 -17.57 -7.63 -6.63
C ARG A 560 -16.68 -8.55 -7.47
N ASN A 561 -15.51 -8.08 -7.91
CA ASN A 561 -14.60 -8.81 -8.80
C ASN A 561 -13.66 -9.78 -8.08
N GLY A 562 -13.30 -9.51 -6.82
CA GLY A 562 -12.37 -10.36 -6.08
C GLY A 562 -12.18 -9.96 -4.62
N ILE A 563 -11.13 -10.53 -4.02
CA ILE A 563 -10.74 -10.36 -2.62
C ILE A 563 -9.59 -9.36 -2.53
N THR A 564 -9.67 -8.43 -1.58
CA THR A 564 -8.64 -7.42 -1.30
C THR A 564 -7.87 -7.67 -0.01
N ALA A 565 -8.51 -8.26 1.01
CA ALA A 565 -7.82 -8.69 2.22
C ALA A 565 -8.49 -9.88 2.92
N ILE A 566 -7.70 -10.67 3.66
CA ILE A 566 -8.18 -11.75 4.53
C ILE A 566 -7.42 -11.73 5.86
N GLN A 567 -8.12 -12.09 6.93
CA GLN A 567 -7.50 -12.50 8.20
C GLN A 567 -8.23 -13.71 8.77
N LEU A 568 -7.55 -14.86 8.79
CA LEU A 568 -8.04 -16.10 9.40
C LEU A 568 -7.37 -16.33 10.76
N ASP A 569 -8.18 -16.45 11.81
CA ASP A 569 -7.77 -16.89 13.14
C ASP A 569 -8.45 -18.21 13.49
N ILE A 570 -7.68 -19.18 13.99
CA ILE A 570 -8.14 -20.52 14.35
C ILE A 570 -7.82 -20.77 15.83
N LYS A 571 -8.78 -21.36 16.56
CA LYS A 571 -8.73 -21.58 18.01
C LYS A 571 -8.37 -23.00 18.45
N PRO A 572 -8.77 -24.10 17.78
CA PRO A 572 -8.18 -25.41 18.02
C PRO A 572 -6.75 -25.50 17.43
N ALA A 573 -6.11 -26.66 17.56
CA ALA A 573 -4.83 -26.99 16.92
C ALA A 573 -4.95 -27.18 15.38
N GLY A 574 -5.50 -26.18 14.71
CA GLY A 574 -5.68 -26.09 13.27
C GLY A 574 -6.97 -26.71 12.72
N ILE A 575 -7.31 -26.35 11.48
CA ILE A 575 -8.46 -26.85 10.71
C ILE A 575 -7.96 -27.34 9.33
N PRO A 576 -8.50 -28.42 8.74
CA PRO A 576 -8.17 -28.87 7.39
C PRO A 576 -8.40 -27.78 6.32
N LEU A 577 -7.45 -27.67 5.38
CA LEU A 577 -7.44 -26.58 4.39
C LEU A 577 -8.71 -26.54 3.50
N ASP A 578 -9.32 -27.68 3.19
CA ASP A 578 -10.47 -27.71 2.30
C ASP A 578 -11.75 -27.10 2.92
N ILE A 579 -11.94 -27.19 4.23
CA ILE A 579 -13.05 -26.51 4.95
C ILE A 579 -12.89 -24.98 4.84
N ILE A 580 -11.66 -24.49 4.99
CA ILE A 580 -11.35 -23.06 4.79
C ILE A 580 -11.62 -22.66 3.34
N CYS A 581 -11.25 -23.50 2.38
CA CYS A 581 -11.51 -23.27 0.96
C CYS A 581 -12.99 -23.39 0.56
N GLU A 582 -13.85 -24.01 1.37
CA GLU A 582 -15.31 -24.05 1.20
C GLU A 582 -15.93 -22.73 1.70
N SER A 583 -15.47 -22.26 2.87
CA SER A 583 -15.99 -21.05 3.52
C SER A 583 -15.83 -19.75 2.71
N LEU A 584 -15.03 -19.77 1.63
CA LEU A 584 -14.93 -18.70 0.64
C LEU A 584 -16.26 -18.36 -0.06
N GLU A 585 -17.10 -19.35 -0.37
CA GLU A 585 -18.35 -19.10 -1.12
C GLU A 585 -19.47 -18.48 -0.23
N PRO A 586 -19.72 -18.95 1.01
CA PRO A 586 -20.55 -18.23 1.97
C PRO A 586 -20.05 -16.79 2.21
N ALA A 587 -18.73 -16.59 2.34
CA ALA A 587 -18.15 -15.26 2.47
C ALA A 587 -18.40 -14.38 1.23
N ARG A 588 -18.27 -14.93 0.01
CA ARG A 588 -18.57 -14.20 -1.24
C ARG A 588 -20.04 -13.78 -1.30
N LYS A 589 -20.97 -14.66 -0.93
CA LYS A 589 -22.42 -14.34 -0.85
C LYS A 589 -22.71 -13.23 0.15
N GLY A 590 -22.20 -13.35 1.39
CA GLY A 590 -22.37 -12.30 2.42
C GLY A 590 -21.73 -10.97 2.03
N ARG A 591 -20.55 -10.99 1.38
CA ARG A 591 -19.87 -9.80 0.84
C ARG A 591 -20.72 -9.08 -0.19
N LEU A 592 -21.34 -9.81 -1.12
CA LEU A 592 -22.21 -9.25 -2.16
C LEU A 592 -23.50 -8.65 -1.59
N GLN A 593 -24.14 -9.31 -0.62
CA GLN A 593 -25.31 -8.75 0.09
C GLN A 593 -25.00 -7.39 0.75
N ILE A 594 -23.81 -7.25 1.35
CA ILE A 594 -23.39 -6.00 1.99
C ILE A 594 -23.09 -4.91 0.96
N LEU A 595 -22.40 -5.25 -0.15
CA LEU A 595 -22.14 -4.32 -1.26
C LEU A 595 -23.46 -3.78 -1.84
N GLU A 596 -24.45 -4.64 -2.06
CA GLU A 596 -25.78 -4.23 -2.56
C GLU A 596 -26.53 -3.27 -1.63
N HIS A 597 -26.24 -3.24 -0.33
CA HIS A 597 -26.81 -2.26 0.59
C HIS A 597 -26.01 -0.95 0.61
N MET A 598 -24.67 -1.02 0.55
CA MET A 598 -23.81 0.18 0.45
C MET A 598 -24.08 0.97 -0.83
N GLU A 599 -24.17 0.28 -1.97
CA GLU A 599 -24.41 0.86 -3.30
C GLU A 599 -25.78 1.55 -3.45
N ARG A 600 -26.73 1.35 -2.52
CA ARG A 600 -28.02 2.06 -2.49
C ARG A 600 -27.93 3.41 -1.79
N GLU A 601 -26.96 3.58 -0.89
CA GLU A 601 -26.72 4.82 -0.14
C GLU A 601 -25.76 5.74 -0.91
N ILE A 602 -24.65 5.16 -1.40
CA ILE A 602 -23.70 5.85 -2.29
C ILE A 602 -23.24 4.84 -3.35
N ASN A 603 -23.41 5.16 -4.63
CA ASN A 603 -23.06 4.27 -5.75
C ASN A 603 -21.78 4.68 -6.49
N ALA A 604 -21.34 5.92 -6.30
CA ALA A 604 -20.17 6.51 -6.95
C ALA A 604 -19.57 7.61 -6.04
N PRO A 605 -18.28 7.94 -6.19
CA PRO A 605 -17.68 9.10 -5.53
C PRO A 605 -18.39 10.41 -5.87
N ARG A 606 -18.52 11.31 -4.89
CA ARG A 606 -19.17 12.61 -5.11
C ARG A 606 -18.45 13.43 -6.19
N THR A 607 -19.18 13.78 -7.25
CA THR A 607 -18.77 14.75 -8.27
C THR A 607 -18.83 16.18 -7.74
N ASP A 608 -19.84 16.48 -6.92
CA ASP A 608 -20.01 17.78 -6.29
C ASP A 608 -19.01 17.95 -5.15
N VAL A 609 -18.04 18.83 -5.40
CA VAL A 609 -17.01 19.19 -4.45
C VAL A 609 -17.62 20.12 -3.40
N ASN A 610 -17.95 19.56 -2.23
CA ASN A 610 -18.46 20.30 -1.08
C ASN A 610 -17.63 21.59 -0.81
N ARG A 611 -18.27 22.64 -0.30
CA ARG A 611 -17.67 23.96 0.00
C ARG A 611 -16.43 23.92 0.94
N ASN A 612 -16.20 22.79 1.61
CA ASN A 612 -15.06 22.52 2.50
C ASN A 612 -14.10 21.41 2.00
N SER A 613 -14.31 20.83 0.82
CA SER A 613 -13.40 19.83 0.27
C SER A 613 -12.08 20.47 -0.19
N PRO A 614 -10.92 19.92 0.20
CA PRO A 614 -9.65 20.57 -0.04
C PRO A 614 -9.26 20.48 -1.51
N ARG A 615 -8.72 21.58 -2.03
CA ARG A 615 -8.16 21.67 -3.37
C ARG A 615 -6.66 21.42 -3.32
N LEU A 616 -6.18 20.45 -4.10
CA LEU A 616 -4.78 20.32 -4.45
C LEU A 616 -4.57 20.78 -5.89
N ALA A 617 -3.61 21.69 -6.09
CA ALA A 617 -3.14 22.11 -7.40
C ALA A 617 -1.60 21.98 -7.46
N SER A 618 -1.09 21.35 -8.51
CA SER A 618 0.34 21.13 -8.73
C SER A 618 0.80 21.86 -9.99
N PHE A 619 1.54 22.94 -9.81
CA PHE A 619 2.05 23.81 -10.86
C PHE A 619 3.55 23.58 -11.08
N LYS A 620 4.01 23.58 -12.34
CA LYS A 620 5.44 23.51 -12.66
C LYS A 620 5.98 24.91 -12.91
N TYR A 621 7.07 25.26 -12.23
CA TYR A 621 7.74 26.57 -12.33
C TYR A 621 9.26 26.36 -12.42
N SER A 622 9.99 27.37 -12.91
CA SER A 622 11.45 27.33 -12.91
C SER A 622 12.02 27.32 -11.49
N ASN A 623 13.20 26.72 -11.29
CA ASN A 623 13.85 26.67 -9.99
C ASN A 623 14.10 28.08 -9.40
N ASP A 624 14.31 29.10 -10.23
CA ASP A 624 14.50 30.48 -9.80
C ASP A 624 13.19 31.22 -9.48
N ALA A 625 12.08 30.88 -10.14
CA ALA A 625 10.75 31.28 -9.69
C ALA A 625 10.42 30.70 -8.30
N LEU A 626 10.70 29.41 -8.09
CA LEU A 626 10.49 28.73 -6.82
C LEU A 626 11.39 29.29 -5.70
N ARG A 627 12.65 29.63 -6.00
CA ARG A 627 13.54 30.34 -5.06
C ARG A 627 12.96 31.69 -4.62
N ARG A 628 12.42 32.48 -5.56
CA ARG A 628 11.75 33.76 -5.25
C ARG A 628 10.52 33.55 -4.36
N LEU A 629 9.66 32.58 -4.69
CA LEU A 629 8.45 32.25 -3.92
C LEU A 629 8.76 31.77 -2.49
N ILE A 630 9.78 30.93 -2.32
CA ILE A 630 10.22 30.46 -1.00
C ILE A 630 10.76 31.64 -0.17
N GLY A 631 11.59 32.48 -0.79
CA GLY A 631 12.25 33.62 -0.13
C GLY A 631 13.35 33.19 0.85
N PRO A 632 14.04 34.15 1.49
CA PRO A 632 15.08 33.85 2.46
C PRO A 632 14.53 33.00 3.62
N LEU A 633 15.20 31.89 3.92
CA LEU A 633 14.82 30.91 4.96
C LEU A 633 13.36 30.40 4.86
N GLY A 634 12.72 30.45 3.68
CA GLY A 634 11.32 30.06 3.54
C GLY A 634 10.33 30.99 4.25
N ALA A 635 10.70 32.25 4.49
CA ALA A 635 9.86 33.22 5.19
C ALA A 635 8.64 33.65 4.35
N LEU A 636 8.80 33.85 3.04
CA LEU A 636 7.72 34.32 2.17
C LEU A 636 6.65 33.22 1.98
N LYS A 637 7.08 31.99 1.72
CA LYS A 637 6.22 30.80 1.74
C LYS A 637 5.41 30.70 3.04
N ARG A 638 6.06 30.78 4.20
CA ARG A 638 5.38 30.69 5.50
C ARG A 638 4.37 31.80 5.70
N LYS A 639 4.70 33.05 5.34
CA LYS A 639 3.75 34.17 5.36
C LYS A 639 2.50 33.90 4.52
N ILE A 640 2.63 33.32 3.32
CA ILE A 640 1.46 32.95 2.49
C ILE A 640 0.62 31.86 3.19
N GLU A 641 1.26 30.82 3.73
CA GLU A 641 0.59 29.73 4.46
C GLU A 641 -0.13 30.23 5.73
N GLU A 642 0.46 31.20 6.44
CA GLU A 642 -0.10 31.84 7.64
C GLU A 642 -1.26 32.80 7.31
N GLU A 643 -1.15 33.60 6.25
CA GLU A 643 -2.20 34.54 5.81
C GLU A 643 -3.42 33.83 5.17
N THR A 644 -3.23 32.67 4.54
CA THR A 644 -4.28 31.97 3.78
C THR A 644 -4.81 30.72 4.47
N GLY A 645 -4.06 30.15 5.43
CA GLY A 645 -4.35 28.84 6.03
C GLY A 645 -4.08 27.65 5.10
N ALA A 646 -3.51 27.86 3.91
CA ALA A 646 -3.14 26.79 3.00
C ALA A 646 -1.79 26.14 3.36
N ARG A 647 -1.50 25.00 2.72
CA ARG A 647 -0.18 24.35 2.75
C ARG A 647 0.46 24.38 1.38
N MET A 648 1.77 24.60 1.35
CA MET A 648 2.56 24.66 0.13
C MET A 648 3.73 23.69 0.24
N SER A 649 3.96 22.91 -0.80
CA SER A 649 5.06 21.95 -0.95
C SER A 649 5.81 22.27 -2.23
N VAL A 650 7.14 22.33 -2.18
CA VAL A 650 7.97 22.44 -3.39
C VAL A 650 8.83 21.19 -3.48
N SER A 651 8.84 20.53 -4.64
CA SER A 651 9.79 19.47 -4.99
C SER A 651 10.09 19.57 -6.47
N ASP A 652 11.38 19.57 -6.84
CA ASP A 652 11.85 19.24 -8.20
C ASP A 652 11.13 19.98 -9.33
N GLY A 653 11.10 21.32 -9.24
CA GLY A 653 10.42 22.19 -10.23
C GLY A 653 8.88 22.27 -10.08
N THR A 654 8.28 21.57 -9.12
CA THR A 654 6.83 21.52 -8.91
C THR A 654 6.44 22.16 -7.57
N LEU A 655 5.50 23.10 -7.61
CA LEU A 655 4.79 23.64 -6.46
C LEU A 655 3.43 22.94 -6.33
N THR A 656 3.25 22.17 -5.27
CA THR A 656 1.95 21.61 -4.87
C THR A 656 1.35 22.46 -3.76
N ILE A 657 0.19 23.05 -4.02
CA ILE A 657 -0.59 23.81 -3.05
C ILE A 657 -1.78 22.95 -2.60
N VAL A 658 -2.06 22.93 -1.30
CA VAL A 658 -3.27 22.34 -0.73
C VAL A 658 -4.01 23.41 0.08
N ALA A 659 -5.19 23.78 -0.41
CA ALA A 659 -6.07 24.78 0.19
C ALA A 659 -7.35 24.12 0.74
N LYS A 660 -7.92 24.66 1.84
CA LYS A 660 -9.15 24.09 2.44
C LYS A 660 -10.34 24.08 1.48
N ASN A 661 -10.43 25.04 0.57
CA ASN A 661 -11.47 25.10 -0.45
C ASN A 661 -11.03 25.98 -1.63
N GLN A 662 -11.91 26.07 -2.63
CA GLN A 662 -11.72 26.84 -3.85
C GLN A 662 -11.31 28.31 -3.61
N SER A 663 -12.03 29.04 -2.73
CA SER A 663 -11.73 30.45 -2.45
C SER A 663 -10.38 30.68 -1.75
N VAL A 664 -9.90 29.70 -0.98
CA VAL A 664 -8.54 29.74 -0.42
C VAL A 664 -7.51 29.40 -1.51
N MET A 665 -7.81 28.47 -2.42
CA MET A 665 -6.94 28.10 -3.54
C MET A 665 -6.66 29.31 -4.43
N GLU A 666 -7.71 30.02 -4.84
CA GLU A 666 -7.63 31.24 -5.65
C GLU A 666 -6.75 32.31 -4.98
N LYS A 667 -6.97 32.62 -3.70
CA LYS A 667 -6.17 33.60 -2.93
C LYS A 667 -4.71 33.22 -2.76
N VAL A 668 -4.37 31.94 -2.74
CA VAL A 668 -2.97 31.48 -2.74
C VAL A 668 -2.39 31.63 -4.13
N GLN A 669 -3.13 31.24 -5.17
CA GLN A 669 -2.69 31.34 -6.55
C GLN A 669 -2.43 32.80 -6.97
N GLU A 670 -3.34 33.73 -6.67
CA GLU A 670 -3.14 35.18 -6.84
C GLU A 670 -1.83 35.67 -6.21
N LYS A 671 -1.52 35.22 -4.98
CA LYS A 671 -0.27 35.58 -4.28
C LYS A 671 0.96 34.94 -4.93
N VAL A 672 0.87 33.67 -5.36
CA VAL A 672 1.95 32.95 -6.02
C VAL A 672 2.29 33.58 -7.37
N ASP A 673 1.28 33.82 -8.20
CA ASP A 673 1.43 34.39 -9.53
C ASP A 673 1.85 35.87 -9.47
N PHE A 674 1.46 36.62 -8.42
CA PHE A 674 2.02 37.94 -8.14
C PHE A 674 3.52 37.90 -7.78
N ILE A 675 3.99 36.90 -7.02
CA ILE A 675 5.39 36.82 -6.53
C ILE A 675 6.35 36.23 -7.58
N ILE A 676 5.90 35.19 -8.29
CA ILE A 676 6.65 34.62 -9.42
C ILE A 676 6.62 35.60 -10.59
N GLY A 677 5.48 36.29 -10.75
CA GLY A 677 5.15 37.12 -11.91
C GLY A 677 4.78 36.24 -13.10
N CYS A 678 3.57 36.40 -13.61
CA CYS A 678 3.19 35.85 -14.90
C CYS A 678 4.18 36.30 -15.99
N GLU A 679 4.38 35.47 -17.01
CA GLU A 679 5.08 35.92 -18.22
C GLU A 679 4.30 37.09 -18.85
N ILE A 680 5.03 38.11 -19.30
CA ILE A 680 4.44 39.39 -19.70
C ILE A 680 4.12 39.31 -21.20
N GLU A 681 2.87 39.03 -21.51
CA GLU A 681 2.35 39.01 -22.87
C GLU A 681 2.31 40.42 -23.46
N ILE A 682 2.70 40.55 -24.73
CA ILE A 682 2.64 41.81 -25.47
C ILE A 682 1.18 42.07 -25.82
N GLY A 683 0.63 43.19 -25.34
CA GLY A 683 -0.80 43.50 -25.35
C GLY A 683 -1.51 43.29 -24.00
N GLY A 684 -0.88 42.59 -23.05
CA GLY A 684 -1.43 42.40 -21.70
C GLY A 684 -1.50 43.71 -20.90
N ILE A 685 -2.57 43.92 -20.13
CA ILE A 685 -2.77 45.10 -19.28
C ILE A 685 -2.47 44.74 -17.82
N TYR A 686 -1.49 45.42 -17.22
CA TYR A 686 -0.99 45.15 -15.88
C TYR A 686 -1.19 46.39 -14.97
N LYS A 687 -1.44 46.15 -13.68
CA LYS A 687 -1.49 47.21 -12.66
C LYS A 687 -0.13 47.36 -11.99
N GLY A 688 0.43 48.57 -12.01
CA GLY A 688 1.75 48.86 -11.45
C GLY A 688 1.79 50.18 -10.67
N VAL A 689 2.83 50.35 -9.85
CA VAL A 689 3.06 51.54 -9.00
C VAL A 689 4.33 52.25 -9.46
N VAL A 690 4.28 53.58 -9.62
CA VAL A 690 5.44 54.38 -10.02
C VAL A 690 6.49 54.42 -8.91
N THR A 691 7.68 53.87 -9.16
CA THR A 691 8.78 53.84 -8.19
C THR A 691 9.76 54.99 -8.36
N SER A 692 9.98 55.48 -9.58
CA SER A 692 10.74 56.70 -9.83
C SER A 692 10.36 57.36 -11.16
N VAL A 693 10.42 58.69 -11.20
CA VAL A 693 10.21 59.49 -12.41
C VAL A 693 11.55 60.10 -12.83
N LYS A 694 11.86 60.06 -14.14
CA LYS A 694 13.03 60.69 -14.75
C LYS A 694 12.60 61.43 -16.01
N GLU A 695 13.46 62.29 -16.54
CA GLU A 695 13.18 63.18 -17.68
C GLU A 695 12.72 62.47 -18.97
N TYR A 696 13.04 61.18 -19.14
CA TYR A 696 12.64 60.36 -20.30
C TYR A 696 11.48 59.39 -20.05
N GLY A 697 11.01 59.24 -18.80
CA GLY A 697 9.94 58.29 -18.47
C GLY A 697 9.82 57.96 -16.99
N ALA A 698 8.78 57.20 -16.66
CA ALA A 698 8.52 56.66 -15.33
C ALA A 698 8.93 55.18 -15.26
N PHE A 699 9.64 54.80 -14.19
CA PHE A 699 9.86 53.41 -13.82
C PHE A 699 8.69 52.96 -12.96
N ILE A 700 8.10 51.83 -13.33
CA ILE A 700 6.87 51.31 -12.73
C ILE A 700 7.10 49.87 -12.33
N GLU A 701 6.83 49.57 -11.06
CA GLU A 701 6.95 48.24 -10.48
C GLU A 701 5.59 47.53 -10.48
N PHE A 702 5.60 46.28 -10.93
CA PHE A 702 4.43 45.40 -11.02
C PHE A 702 4.87 43.94 -10.87
N ASN A 703 3.91 43.01 -10.76
CA ASN A 703 4.16 41.56 -10.66
C ASN A 703 5.29 41.20 -9.66
N GLY A 704 5.17 41.69 -8.42
CA GLY A 704 6.01 41.27 -7.29
C GLY A 704 7.48 41.71 -7.32
N GLY A 705 7.85 42.68 -8.15
CA GLY A 705 9.21 43.25 -8.20
C GLY A 705 9.80 43.41 -9.59
N GLN A 706 9.02 43.22 -10.66
CA GLN A 706 9.45 43.49 -12.02
C GLN A 706 9.30 44.98 -12.34
N GLN A 707 10.31 45.58 -12.99
CA GLN A 707 10.30 46.99 -13.35
C GLN A 707 10.19 47.17 -14.86
N GLY A 708 9.20 47.96 -15.29
CA GLY A 708 9.00 48.38 -16.68
C GLY A 708 9.21 49.89 -16.83
N LEU A 709 9.56 50.31 -18.05
CA LEU A 709 9.71 51.72 -18.41
C LEU A 709 8.48 52.19 -19.18
N LEU A 710 7.75 53.15 -18.61
CA LEU A 710 6.76 53.96 -19.30
C LEU A 710 7.48 55.17 -19.91
N HIS A 711 7.72 55.12 -21.23
CA HIS A 711 8.42 56.19 -21.96
C HIS A 711 7.53 57.42 -22.15
N VAL A 712 8.12 58.62 -22.23
CA VAL A 712 7.39 59.88 -22.34
C VAL A 712 6.40 59.94 -23.52
N SER A 713 6.68 59.28 -24.65
CA SER A 713 5.79 59.21 -25.82
C SER A 713 4.49 58.42 -25.58
N GLU A 714 4.47 57.59 -24.54
CA GLU A 714 3.44 56.59 -24.24
C GLU A 714 2.55 56.98 -23.05
N LEU A 715 2.73 58.19 -22.51
CA LEU A 715 1.94 58.72 -21.39
C LEU A 715 0.52 59.13 -21.81
N SER A 716 0.35 59.76 -22.98
CA SER A 716 -0.92 60.34 -23.41
C SER A 716 -1.05 60.41 -24.94
N HIS A 717 -2.26 60.71 -25.40
CA HIS A 717 -2.52 61.17 -26.76
C HIS A 717 -2.11 62.64 -26.97
N GLU A 718 -2.07 63.44 -25.91
CA GLU A 718 -1.71 64.86 -25.93
C GLU A 718 -0.20 65.08 -25.65
N PRO A 719 0.41 66.18 -26.14
CA PRO A 719 1.83 66.47 -25.95
C PRO A 719 2.15 66.88 -24.51
N VAL A 720 2.65 65.93 -23.71
CA VAL A 720 3.07 66.15 -22.31
C VAL A 720 4.41 66.91 -22.26
N SER A 721 4.42 68.09 -21.64
CA SER A 721 5.62 68.93 -21.50
C SER A 721 6.48 68.59 -20.28
N ARG A 722 5.89 68.04 -19.21
CA ARG A 722 6.60 67.51 -18.03
C ARG A 722 5.91 66.25 -17.53
N ILE A 723 6.69 65.21 -17.28
CA ILE A 723 6.16 63.90 -16.86
C ILE A 723 5.51 63.97 -15.46
N SER A 724 6.06 64.80 -14.57
CA SER A 724 5.52 65.07 -13.22
C SER A 724 4.11 65.64 -13.21
N ASP A 725 3.66 66.25 -14.31
CA ASP A 725 2.31 66.83 -14.41
C ASP A 725 1.25 65.76 -14.74
N VAL A 726 1.68 64.53 -15.07
CA VAL A 726 0.82 63.37 -15.41
C VAL A 726 1.01 62.19 -14.45
N VAL A 727 2.21 62.02 -13.88
CA VAL A 727 2.51 60.90 -12.97
C VAL A 727 3.34 61.30 -11.75
N SER A 728 2.86 60.89 -10.58
CA SER A 728 3.52 61.04 -9.28
C SER A 728 4.12 59.71 -8.79
N VAL A 729 5.21 59.79 -8.01
CA VAL A 729 5.78 58.61 -7.34
C VAL A 729 4.78 58.06 -6.33
N GLY A 730 4.60 56.73 -6.30
CA GLY A 730 3.58 56.04 -5.51
C GLY A 730 2.19 55.96 -6.16
N GLN A 731 1.97 56.60 -7.31
CA GLN A 731 0.70 56.49 -8.05
C GLN A 731 0.55 55.09 -8.67
N GLN A 732 -0.65 54.52 -8.57
CA GLN A 732 -1.00 53.25 -9.21
C GLN A 732 -1.67 53.50 -10.57
N LEU A 733 -1.25 52.76 -11.61
CA LEU A 733 -1.75 52.87 -12.98
C LEU A 733 -2.07 51.49 -13.57
N SER A 734 -2.96 51.46 -14.57
CA SER A 734 -3.19 50.29 -15.44
C SER A 734 -2.54 50.56 -16.80
N LEU A 735 -1.67 49.65 -17.26
CA LEU A 735 -0.69 49.90 -18.33
C LEU A 735 -0.59 48.69 -19.26
N MET A 736 -0.54 48.91 -20.56
CA MET A 736 -0.35 47.84 -21.53
C MET A 736 1.15 47.57 -21.77
N CYS A 737 1.56 46.30 -21.81
CA CYS A 737 2.88 45.92 -22.31
C CYS A 737 2.92 46.07 -23.83
N ILE A 738 3.84 46.89 -24.35
CA ILE A 738 4.04 47.12 -25.79
C ILE A 738 5.27 46.39 -26.35
N GLY A 739 5.98 45.63 -25.52
CA GLY A 739 7.13 44.80 -25.92
C GLY A 739 8.26 44.78 -24.90
N GLN A 740 9.33 44.07 -25.22
CA GLN A 740 10.58 44.10 -24.46
C GLN A 740 11.68 44.77 -25.30
N ASP A 741 12.65 45.41 -24.62
CA ASP A 741 13.83 45.96 -25.25
C ASP A 741 14.90 44.90 -25.54
N VAL A 742 15.91 45.22 -26.36
CA VAL A 742 17.05 44.33 -26.69
C VAL A 742 17.87 43.89 -25.46
N ARG A 743 17.61 44.50 -24.29
CA ARG A 743 18.21 44.17 -22.98
C ARG A 743 17.25 43.46 -22.00
N GLY A 744 16.05 43.06 -22.45
CA GLY A 744 15.02 42.41 -21.62
C GLY A 744 14.15 43.35 -20.79
N ASN A 745 14.36 44.67 -20.86
CA ASN A 745 13.55 45.65 -20.13
C ASN A 745 12.14 45.75 -20.74
N ILE A 746 11.09 45.64 -19.92
CA ILE A 746 9.70 45.74 -20.39
C ILE A 746 9.35 47.20 -20.73
N LYS A 747 8.72 47.41 -21.89
CA LYS A 747 8.17 48.71 -22.33
C LYS A 747 6.68 48.75 -22.06
N LEU A 748 6.23 49.77 -21.34
CA LEU A 748 4.84 49.98 -20.95
C LEU A 748 4.25 51.20 -21.66
N SER A 749 2.94 51.17 -21.92
CA SER A 749 2.18 52.29 -22.46
C SER A 749 0.88 52.52 -21.70
N LEU A 750 0.64 53.78 -21.32
CA LEU A 750 -0.63 54.22 -20.74
C LEU A 750 -1.60 54.60 -21.86
N LYS A 751 -1.08 55.24 -22.90
CA LYS A 751 -1.76 55.59 -24.16
C LYS A 751 -2.43 54.38 -24.83
N ALA A 752 -1.77 53.22 -24.88
CA ALA A 752 -2.35 52.01 -25.47
C ALA A 752 -3.46 51.36 -24.61
N ALA A 753 -3.59 51.75 -23.33
CA ALA A 753 -4.65 51.30 -22.43
C ALA A 753 -5.84 52.28 -22.34
N LEU A 754 -5.76 53.44 -23.02
CA LEU A 754 -6.83 54.44 -23.05
C LEU A 754 -7.65 54.32 -24.36
N PRO A 755 -8.98 54.50 -24.32
CA PRO A 755 -9.79 54.58 -25.54
C PRO A 755 -9.41 55.83 -26.33
N ARG A 756 -9.30 55.69 -27.67
CA ARG A 756 -8.89 56.80 -28.54
C ARG A 756 -9.96 57.90 -28.56
N PRO A 757 -9.63 59.17 -28.24
CA PRO A 757 -10.53 60.27 -28.53
C PRO A 757 -10.66 60.42 -30.06
N GLY A 758 -11.89 60.31 -30.59
CA GLY A 758 -12.16 60.49 -32.03
C GLY A 758 -12.93 59.37 -32.73
N SER A 759 -13.44 58.35 -32.04
CA SER A 759 -14.35 57.34 -32.62
C SER A 759 -15.71 57.31 -31.94
N GLU A 760 -16.50 58.37 -32.12
CA GLU A 760 -17.95 58.29 -31.90
C GLU A 760 -18.64 57.72 -33.15
N SER A 761 -19.30 56.59 -32.98
CA SER A 761 -20.47 56.23 -33.78
C SER A 761 -21.57 55.85 -32.79
N ASN A 762 -22.56 56.72 -32.62
CA ASN A 762 -23.59 56.58 -31.61
C ASN A 762 -24.40 55.28 -31.76
N ASN A 763 -24.67 54.64 -30.62
CA ASN A 763 -26.05 54.56 -30.12
C ASN A 763 -26.04 54.32 -28.60
N VAL A 764 -26.44 55.37 -27.87
CA VAL A 764 -26.89 55.32 -26.48
C VAL A 764 -28.37 54.85 -26.52
N VAL A 765 -28.94 54.19 -25.52
CA VAL A 765 -29.62 54.80 -24.36
C VAL A 765 -30.07 53.68 -23.40
N GLU A 766 -29.79 53.89 -22.10
CA GLU A 766 -30.42 53.39 -20.86
C GLU A 766 -30.89 51.91 -20.73
N GLY A 767 -30.76 51.25 -19.57
CA GLY A 767 -30.12 51.64 -18.31
C GLY A 767 -30.88 51.14 -17.08
N ASN A 768 -30.24 50.35 -16.20
CA ASN A 768 -30.63 50.21 -14.79
C ASN A 768 -29.55 49.51 -13.92
N ALA A 769 -29.73 49.58 -12.60
CA ALA A 769 -28.80 49.13 -11.55
C ALA A 769 -28.83 47.58 -11.29
N PRO A 770 -27.87 47.01 -10.53
CA PRO A 770 -27.48 45.60 -10.67
C PRO A 770 -28.30 44.59 -9.85
N THR A 771 -28.32 43.35 -10.34
CA THR A 771 -28.57 42.11 -9.58
C THR A 771 -27.68 40.98 -10.13
N ASP A 772 -27.41 39.97 -9.31
CA ASP A 772 -26.37 38.96 -9.56
C ASP A 772 -26.69 37.93 -10.67
N LYS A 773 -25.61 37.42 -11.31
CA LYS A 773 -25.47 36.09 -11.93
C LYS A 773 -23.97 35.80 -12.07
N GLU A 774 -23.45 34.77 -11.41
CA GLU A 774 -23.50 33.35 -11.77
C GLU A 774 -22.74 33.04 -13.07
N ALA A 775 -21.73 32.17 -12.96
CA ALA A 775 -20.90 31.72 -14.07
C ALA A 775 -21.52 30.48 -14.74
N PRO A 776 -21.59 30.41 -16.09
CA PRO A 776 -22.08 29.24 -16.80
C PRO A 776 -21.04 28.12 -16.81
N ASN A 777 -21.46 26.90 -16.47
CA ASN A 777 -20.61 25.72 -16.46
C ASN A 777 -20.93 24.83 -17.68
N VAL A 778 -19.88 24.37 -18.36
CA VAL A 778 -19.79 23.09 -19.13
C VAL A 778 -20.88 22.78 -20.18
N TRP A 779 -20.48 22.90 -21.46
CA TRP A 779 -20.48 21.83 -22.48
C TRP A 779 -21.56 20.73 -22.41
N ALA A 780 -22.51 20.73 -23.35
CA ALA A 780 -23.31 19.55 -23.69
C ALA A 780 -23.74 19.52 -25.18
N SER A 781 -23.71 18.31 -25.75
CA SER A 781 -24.46 17.80 -26.92
C SER A 781 -24.74 18.70 -28.13
N VAL A 782 -24.19 18.31 -29.29
CA VAL A 782 -24.71 18.70 -30.62
C VAL A 782 -25.59 17.58 -31.14
N ASP A 783 -26.89 17.84 -31.33
CA ASP A 783 -27.64 17.47 -32.53
C ASP A 783 -29.11 17.94 -32.45
N ASN A 784 -29.45 18.94 -33.27
CA ASN A 784 -30.67 19.10 -34.08
C ASN A 784 -30.91 20.59 -34.42
N ILE A 785 -31.19 20.90 -35.70
CA ILE A 785 -31.49 22.25 -36.17
C ILE A 785 -32.73 22.21 -37.10
N SER A 786 -33.83 22.80 -36.60
CA SER A 786 -34.99 23.36 -37.32
C SER A 786 -35.74 22.46 -38.34
N ALA A 787 -36.95 22.75 -38.82
CA ALA A 787 -37.94 23.80 -38.53
C ALA A 787 -39.36 23.15 -38.58
N SER A 788 -40.54 23.79 -38.51
CA SER A 788 -40.94 25.20 -38.62
C SER A 788 -42.39 25.41 -38.15
N VAL A 789 -42.66 26.56 -37.51
CA VAL A 789 -43.85 27.43 -37.74
C VAL A 789 -45.27 27.01 -37.25
N ASP A 790 -46.00 28.03 -36.79
CA ASP A 790 -47.47 28.18 -36.61
C ASP A 790 -48.27 27.48 -35.48
N ASN A 791 -48.57 28.31 -34.46
CA ASN A 791 -49.92 28.79 -34.09
C ASN A 791 -50.88 28.03 -33.13
N ILE A 792 -51.35 28.84 -32.16
CA ILE A 792 -52.73 28.96 -31.60
C ILE A 792 -53.16 28.10 -30.39
N SER A 793 -53.77 28.83 -29.43
CA SER A 793 -54.69 28.45 -28.33
C SER A 793 -54.31 27.42 -27.27
N ASP A 794 -53.98 27.94 -26.07
CA ASP A 794 -54.87 27.95 -24.88
C ASP A 794 -55.17 26.64 -24.11
N GLY A 795 -55.49 26.80 -22.82
CA GLY A 795 -56.29 25.83 -22.04
C GLY A 795 -55.58 24.78 -21.17
N GLY A 796 -55.44 25.08 -19.87
CA GLY A 796 -55.99 24.20 -18.82
C GLY A 796 -55.15 23.06 -18.22
N GLU A 797 -54.59 23.33 -17.04
CA GLU A 797 -54.72 22.55 -15.79
C GLU A 797 -54.49 21.02 -15.71
N GLU A 798 -53.44 20.68 -14.94
CA GLU A 798 -53.44 19.80 -13.77
C GLU A 798 -53.83 18.29 -13.80
N HIS A 799 -52.82 17.49 -13.44
CA HIS A 799 -52.84 16.42 -12.42
C HIS A 799 -53.48 15.01 -12.62
N LYS A 800 -52.57 14.03 -12.45
CA LYS A 800 -52.62 12.82 -11.58
C LYS A 800 -52.99 11.42 -12.15
N SER A 801 -51.99 10.55 -11.93
CA SER A 801 -52.07 9.16 -11.41
C SER A 801 -52.61 7.99 -12.25
N MET A 802 -51.65 7.20 -12.77
CA MET A 802 -51.37 5.79 -12.42
C MET A 802 -52.29 4.61 -12.83
N LEU A 803 -51.59 3.56 -13.33
CA LEU A 803 -51.78 2.09 -13.15
C LEU A 803 -52.73 1.24 -14.04
N LYS A 804 -52.07 0.44 -14.92
CA LYS A 804 -52.30 -0.99 -15.28
C LYS A 804 -53.60 -1.45 -16.02
N GLY A 805 -53.42 -2.13 -17.18
CA GLY A 805 -54.42 -3.04 -17.80
C GLY A 805 -53.95 -3.66 -19.15
N ILE A 806 -53.94 -5.01 -19.27
CA ILE A 806 -53.27 -5.86 -20.30
C ILE A 806 -53.97 -7.27 -20.31
N PRO A 807 -54.00 -8.19 -21.33
CA PRO A 807 -53.38 -8.28 -22.70
C PRO A 807 -54.35 -8.71 -23.87
N LYS A 808 -53.77 -9.08 -25.05
CA LYS A 808 -54.26 -9.96 -26.19
C LYS A 808 -54.92 -9.25 -27.40
N GLY A 809 -54.66 -9.60 -28.67
CA GLY A 809 -53.57 -10.41 -29.28
C GLY A 809 -53.88 -11.10 -30.64
N LYS A 810 -52.83 -11.32 -31.48
CA LYS A 810 -52.63 -12.26 -32.64
C LYS A 810 -52.56 -11.74 -34.11
N HIS A 811 -51.43 -12.09 -34.79
CA HIS A 811 -51.23 -12.65 -36.18
C HIS A 811 -51.76 -11.87 -37.44
N GLU A 812 -51.18 -11.91 -38.67
CA GLU A 812 -50.08 -12.70 -39.31
C GLU A 812 -49.51 -12.07 -40.63
N LEU A 813 -48.31 -12.50 -41.09
CA LEU A 813 -47.71 -12.48 -42.49
C LEU A 813 -47.57 -11.12 -43.27
N SER A 814 -46.39 -10.58 -43.67
CA SER A 814 -45.25 -11.00 -44.55
C SER A 814 -45.49 -10.77 -46.07
N GLU A 815 -44.57 -10.27 -46.93
CA GLU A 815 -43.13 -9.94 -46.80
C GLU A 815 -42.61 -9.04 -47.95
N THR A 816 -41.70 -8.08 -47.70
CA THR A 816 -40.68 -7.49 -48.63
C THR A 816 -39.80 -6.48 -47.86
N ALA A 817 -38.56 -6.19 -48.30
CA ALA A 817 -37.53 -5.64 -47.41
C ALA A 817 -36.74 -4.41 -47.92
N SER A 818 -36.43 -3.48 -46.99
CA SER A 818 -35.26 -2.57 -47.08
C SER A 818 -34.81 -2.00 -45.72
N THR A 819 -33.66 -2.48 -45.25
CA THR A 819 -32.64 -1.77 -44.42
C THR A 819 -33.04 -0.92 -43.20
N SER A 820 -32.70 -1.40 -42.00
CA SER A 820 -32.13 -0.59 -40.91
C SER A 820 -31.14 -1.43 -40.07
N THR A 821 -30.29 -0.78 -39.28
CA THR A 821 -29.07 -1.34 -38.65
C THR A 821 -29.30 -2.27 -37.45
N PRO A 822 -28.49 -3.34 -37.26
CA PRO A 822 -28.55 -4.18 -36.07
C PRO A 822 -27.79 -3.58 -34.87
N THR A 823 -28.39 -3.62 -33.68
CA THR A 823 -27.73 -3.33 -32.41
C THR A 823 -26.81 -4.48 -32.01
N ILE A 824 -25.52 -4.22 -31.77
CA ILE A 824 -24.55 -5.26 -31.36
C ILE A 824 -24.69 -5.57 -29.87
N LEU A 825 -24.92 -6.85 -29.57
CA LEU A 825 -25.01 -7.38 -28.21
C LEU A 825 -23.65 -7.97 -27.80
N ILE A 826 -23.03 -7.41 -26.75
CA ILE A 826 -21.70 -7.83 -26.29
C ILE A 826 -21.84 -9.08 -25.39
N ARG A 827 -21.34 -10.22 -25.86
CA ARG A 827 -21.20 -11.47 -25.07
C ARG A 827 -19.83 -11.53 -24.40
N SER A 828 -19.67 -12.39 -23.40
CA SER A 828 -18.37 -12.62 -22.76
C SER A 828 -17.49 -13.58 -23.57
N ALA A 829 -16.17 -13.44 -23.48
CA ALA A 829 -15.24 -14.30 -24.21
C ALA A 829 -15.37 -15.79 -23.84
N ALA A 830 -15.73 -16.09 -22.59
CA ALA A 830 -15.94 -17.45 -22.10
C ALA A 830 -17.17 -18.16 -22.73
N GLU A 831 -18.07 -17.42 -23.37
CA GLU A 831 -19.21 -17.98 -24.10
C GLU A 831 -18.88 -18.29 -25.57
N CYS A 832 -17.72 -17.83 -26.08
CA CYS A 832 -17.24 -18.16 -27.43
C CYS A 832 -16.38 -19.44 -27.45
N ASP A 833 -15.56 -19.65 -26.41
CA ASP A 833 -14.57 -20.74 -26.33
C ASP A 833 -15.17 -22.17 -26.31
N GLU A 834 -16.48 -22.31 -26.06
CA GLU A 834 -17.19 -23.60 -26.10
C GLU A 834 -17.83 -23.92 -27.47
N GLU A 835 -18.13 -22.92 -28.31
CA GLU A 835 -18.62 -23.17 -29.68
C GLU A 835 -17.47 -23.60 -30.62
N GLU A 836 -16.28 -23.02 -30.50
CA GLU A 836 -15.13 -23.38 -31.36
C GLU A 836 -14.68 -24.84 -31.17
N LYS A 837 -14.85 -25.42 -29.98
CA LYS A 837 -14.55 -26.84 -29.70
C LYS A 837 -15.47 -27.80 -30.46
N CYS A 838 -16.69 -27.37 -30.81
CA CYS A 838 -17.66 -28.19 -31.52
C CYS A 838 -17.51 -28.14 -33.06
N ALA A 839 -16.82 -27.12 -33.60
CA ALA A 839 -16.65 -26.94 -35.05
C ALA A 839 -15.48 -27.76 -35.66
N GLY A 840 -14.56 -28.25 -34.84
CA GLY A 840 -13.24 -28.77 -35.27
C GLY A 840 -13.18 -30.10 -36.04
N LEU A 841 -14.30 -30.67 -36.51
CA LEU A 841 -14.36 -32.02 -37.10
C LEU A 841 -15.15 -32.13 -38.43
N SER A 842 -14.81 -31.36 -39.46
CA SER A 842 -15.14 -31.77 -40.84
C SER A 842 -14.14 -31.36 -41.95
N ARG A 843 -13.52 -32.39 -42.53
CA ARG A 843 -13.02 -32.56 -43.92
C ARG A 843 -12.23 -31.43 -44.63
N SER A 844 -10.99 -31.75 -44.95
CA SER A 844 -10.16 -31.14 -46.01
C SER A 844 -10.68 -31.39 -47.45
N SER A 845 -10.49 -30.45 -48.38
CA SER A 845 -9.33 -30.46 -49.31
C SER A 845 -9.46 -29.62 -50.61
N LYS A 846 -8.34 -29.01 -51.03
CA LYS A 846 -7.84 -28.83 -52.42
C LYS A 846 -8.74 -28.20 -53.52
N MET A 847 -8.43 -26.95 -53.96
CA MET A 847 -7.58 -26.63 -55.16
C MET A 847 -7.62 -25.13 -55.57
N THR A 848 -6.65 -24.73 -56.40
CA THR A 848 -6.37 -23.40 -57.02
C THR A 848 -6.70 -23.42 -58.54
N PRO A 849 -6.59 -22.36 -59.41
CA PRO A 849 -5.71 -21.16 -59.32
C PRO A 849 -6.14 -19.80 -59.98
N LYS A 850 -5.24 -18.78 -59.85
CA LYS A 850 -4.81 -17.65 -60.75
C LYS A 850 -5.61 -17.29 -62.03
N PRO A 851 -5.61 -16.01 -62.53
CA PRO A 851 -4.40 -15.17 -62.80
C PRO A 851 -4.46 -13.60 -62.74
N TYR A 852 -3.25 -12.97 -62.73
CA TYR A 852 -2.70 -11.73 -63.38
C TYR A 852 -3.61 -10.50 -63.76
N ASP A 853 -3.14 -9.25 -63.95
CA ASP A 853 -1.78 -8.66 -64.14
C ASP A 853 -1.66 -7.14 -63.80
N ALA A 854 -0.42 -6.62 -63.73
CA ALA A 854 0.08 -5.26 -64.05
C ALA A 854 -0.40 -4.02 -63.22
N SER A 855 0.38 -2.93 -63.00
CA SER A 855 1.76 -2.57 -63.44
C SER A 855 2.44 -1.47 -62.58
N LYS A 856 3.79 -1.53 -62.44
CA LYS A 856 4.76 -0.41 -62.19
C LYS A 856 4.67 0.32 -60.81
N ARG A 857 5.74 0.92 -60.24
CA ARG A 857 7.12 1.22 -60.69
C ARG A 857 8.10 1.33 -59.47
N ASN A 858 9.41 1.25 -59.76
CA ASN A 858 10.66 1.41 -58.98
C ASN A 858 10.62 2.01 -57.54
N HIS A 859 11.34 1.62 -56.46
CA HIS A 859 12.66 0.97 -56.15
C HIS A 859 13.82 1.89 -55.65
N LYS A 860 14.31 1.61 -54.42
CA LYS A 860 15.72 1.68 -53.90
C LYS A 860 16.35 3.10 -53.58
N PRO A 861 17.48 3.19 -52.82
CA PRO A 861 17.74 2.63 -51.47
C PRO A 861 18.66 3.47 -50.52
N LYS A 862 18.74 3.08 -49.22
CA LYS A 862 19.90 3.09 -48.26
C LYS A 862 20.89 4.29 -48.05
N LYS A 863 21.31 4.41 -46.76
CA LYS A 863 22.49 5.08 -46.16
C LYS A 863 22.51 6.63 -46.04
N SER A 864 23.22 7.08 -44.99
CA SER A 864 23.63 8.47 -44.59
C SER A 864 24.72 8.35 -43.48
N PRO A 865 25.32 9.37 -42.77
CA PRO A 865 25.00 10.81 -42.59
C PRO A 865 26.24 11.78 -42.49
N THR A 866 26.16 12.83 -41.62
CA THR A 866 27.22 13.75 -41.07
C THR A 866 27.69 14.93 -41.98
N GLU A 867 28.27 16.06 -41.50
CA GLU A 867 28.92 16.43 -40.20
C GLU A 867 28.93 17.96 -39.88
N GLY A 868 29.29 18.34 -38.62
CA GLY A 868 29.94 19.61 -38.23
C GLY A 868 29.05 20.80 -37.81
N SER A 869 29.47 21.78 -36.98
CA SER A 869 30.57 21.95 -35.98
C SER A 869 30.14 23.07 -34.99
N VAL A 870 30.70 23.35 -33.80
CA VAL A 870 32.04 23.83 -33.39
C VAL A 870 32.24 23.66 -31.86
N LEU A 871 33.49 23.81 -31.38
CA LEU A 871 34.04 23.94 -30.01
C LEU A 871 33.22 24.83 -29.01
N ASP A 872 33.39 24.79 -27.68
CA ASP A 872 34.68 24.86 -26.93
C ASP A 872 34.72 24.17 -25.54
N SER A 873 35.79 24.41 -24.77
CA SER A 873 36.44 23.42 -23.87
C SER A 873 36.62 23.80 -22.38
N VAL A 874 37.05 22.81 -21.60
CA VAL A 874 37.17 22.79 -20.11
C VAL A 874 38.46 23.47 -19.61
N SER A 875 38.43 24.07 -18.40
CA SER A 875 39.65 24.21 -17.58
C SER A 875 39.36 24.18 -16.07
N SER A 876 40.42 24.17 -15.24
CA SER A 876 40.38 24.01 -13.77
C SER A 876 41.63 24.62 -13.13
N ILE A 877 41.69 24.65 -11.79
CA ILE A 877 42.89 24.85 -10.96
C ILE A 877 43.36 26.34 -10.80
N SER A 878 44.19 26.55 -9.79
CA SER A 878 44.40 27.77 -9.00
C SER A 878 45.67 28.58 -9.32
N ASP A 879 45.65 29.84 -8.89
CA ASP A 879 46.72 30.76 -8.45
C ASP A 879 48.19 30.57 -8.91
N LEU A 880 48.77 31.69 -9.35
CA LEU A 880 50.18 31.90 -9.67
C LEU A 880 50.84 32.84 -8.66
N PHE A 881 52.07 32.53 -8.22
CA PHE A 881 53.26 33.39 -8.35
C PHE A 881 54.54 32.63 -7.85
N PRO A 882 55.79 33.03 -8.21
CA PRO A 882 56.56 32.14 -9.10
C PRO A 882 58.02 31.82 -8.69
N SER A 883 58.66 30.86 -9.37
CA SER A 883 60.10 30.95 -9.70
C SER A 883 60.52 30.15 -10.95
N THR A 884 60.78 30.90 -12.02
CA THR A 884 61.59 30.67 -13.24
C THR A 884 62.68 29.57 -13.22
N ILE A 885 62.81 28.75 -14.31
CA ILE A 885 63.99 28.68 -15.23
C ILE A 885 63.88 27.62 -16.37
N LYS A 886 64.12 28.10 -17.62
CA LYS A 886 64.51 27.47 -18.94
C LYS A 886 65.01 25.99 -18.90
N LYS A 887 64.78 25.06 -19.88
CA LYS A 887 65.09 25.09 -21.34
C LYS A 887 64.97 23.67 -22.02
N LYS A 888 64.86 23.62 -23.37
CA LYS A 888 65.29 22.54 -24.34
C LYS A 888 64.50 21.20 -24.55
N SER A 889 63.73 21.16 -25.64
CA SER A 889 63.89 20.33 -26.88
C SER A 889 64.41 18.87 -26.80
N LYS A 890 63.87 17.89 -27.55
CA LYS A 890 63.96 17.77 -29.03
C LYS A 890 63.14 16.57 -29.61
N PHE A 891 62.67 16.70 -30.87
CA PHE A 891 62.53 15.65 -31.92
C PHE A 891 61.58 14.44 -31.63
N SER A 892 61.13 13.62 -32.58
CA SER A 892 60.78 13.71 -34.04
C SER A 892 60.15 12.34 -34.43
N GLN A 893 59.37 12.11 -35.50
CA GLN A 893 59.64 12.34 -36.92
C GLN A 893 58.37 12.03 -37.76
N ASN A 894 58.21 12.71 -38.91
CA ASN A 894 58.02 12.20 -40.29
C ASN A 894 57.33 10.83 -40.57
N LYS A 895 56.69 10.57 -41.72
CA LYS A 895 56.20 11.36 -42.90
C LYS A 895 55.48 10.38 -43.85
N ALA A 896 54.43 10.82 -44.56
CA ALA A 896 54.08 10.40 -45.94
C ALA A 896 52.96 11.29 -46.51
N SER A 897 52.83 11.37 -47.84
CA SER A 897 51.87 12.24 -48.53
C SER A 897 51.72 11.88 -50.02
N ALA A 898 50.50 11.84 -50.57
CA ALA A 898 50.16 12.31 -51.93
C ALA A 898 48.67 12.11 -52.29
N ASN A 899 48.15 13.05 -53.09
CA ASN A 899 46.82 13.16 -53.70
C ASN A 899 46.45 11.92 -54.57
N SER A 900 45.19 11.64 -54.98
CA SER A 900 44.19 12.57 -55.54
C SER A 900 42.81 11.93 -55.82
N ASN A 901 41.79 12.80 -55.94
CA ASN A 901 40.53 12.72 -56.72
C ASN A 901 39.33 11.79 -56.36
N ASP A 902 38.15 12.41 -56.53
CA ASP A 902 36.81 11.91 -56.90
C ASP A 902 35.91 11.05 -55.96
N LYS A 903 34.92 11.77 -55.38
CA LYS A 903 33.45 11.47 -55.26
C LYS A 903 32.87 10.43 -54.27
N GLU A 904 32.05 10.98 -53.36
CA GLU A 904 30.71 10.54 -52.90
C GLU A 904 30.48 9.09 -52.39
N ALA A 905 30.44 8.94 -51.06
CA ALA A 905 29.63 7.95 -50.34
C ALA A 905 29.38 8.38 -48.87
N GLU A 906 28.17 8.18 -48.33
CA GLU A 906 27.85 8.35 -46.90
C GLU A 906 27.75 6.98 -46.19
N GLU A 907 28.25 6.87 -44.95
CA GLU A 907 28.28 5.63 -44.15
C GLU A 907 27.71 5.78 -42.73
N GLU A 908 26.86 4.82 -42.35
CA GLU A 908 26.03 4.84 -41.13
C GLU A 908 26.84 4.73 -39.82
N ILE A 909 26.46 5.54 -38.81
CA ILE A 909 27.12 5.58 -37.48
C ILE A 909 26.23 4.87 -36.42
N PRO A 910 26.79 3.98 -35.57
CA PRO A 910 26.00 3.26 -34.56
C PRO A 910 25.54 4.13 -33.38
N VAL A 911 24.36 3.79 -32.83
CA VAL A 911 23.70 4.50 -31.72
C VAL A 911 24.34 4.14 -30.37
N THR A 912 24.36 5.10 -29.44
CA THR A 912 24.78 4.92 -28.04
C THR A 912 23.78 5.55 -27.07
N VAL A 913 23.61 4.92 -25.90
CA VAL A 913 22.53 5.18 -24.91
C VAL A 913 22.26 6.67 -24.67
N ARG A 914 23.31 7.47 -24.49
CA ARG A 914 23.23 8.90 -24.12
C ARG A 914 22.73 9.84 -25.24
N LYS A 915 22.39 9.33 -26.43
CA LYS A 915 21.90 10.15 -27.57
C LYS A 915 20.47 9.87 -28.01
N LEU A 916 19.80 8.82 -27.52
CA LEU A 916 18.42 8.54 -27.90
C LEU A 916 17.48 9.59 -27.28
N LYS A 917 16.62 10.21 -28.10
CA LYS A 917 15.59 11.16 -27.66
C LYS A 917 14.22 10.74 -28.17
N ILE A 918 13.16 11.25 -27.54
CA ILE A 918 11.81 11.15 -28.11
C ILE A 918 11.84 11.82 -29.51
N GLY A 919 11.23 11.16 -30.48
CA GLY A 919 11.27 11.54 -31.89
C GLY A 919 12.43 10.97 -32.71
N THR A 920 13.46 10.36 -32.10
CA THR A 920 14.56 9.74 -32.86
C THR A 920 14.05 8.50 -33.63
N LYS A 921 14.21 8.49 -34.96
CA LYS A 921 13.96 7.32 -35.83
C LYS A 921 15.23 6.47 -35.92
N VAL A 922 15.10 5.15 -35.74
CA VAL A 922 16.20 4.16 -35.77
C VAL A 922 15.75 2.89 -36.48
N ASN A 923 16.71 2.16 -37.05
CA ASN A 923 16.48 0.78 -37.49
C ASN A 923 16.78 -0.14 -36.30
N ALA A 924 15.91 -1.12 -36.07
CA ALA A 924 15.99 -2.01 -34.92
C ALA A 924 15.68 -3.46 -35.32
N LYS A 925 16.33 -4.43 -34.68
CA LYS A 925 16.12 -5.87 -34.95
C LYS A 925 15.14 -6.48 -33.97
N VAL A 926 14.21 -7.31 -34.42
CA VAL A 926 13.36 -8.12 -33.53
C VAL A 926 14.23 -9.09 -32.74
N TYR A 927 14.40 -8.83 -31.45
CA TYR A 927 15.19 -9.63 -30.53
C TYR A 927 14.33 -10.69 -29.82
N GLU A 928 13.10 -10.35 -29.48
CA GLU A 928 12.14 -11.25 -28.83
C GLU A 928 10.70 -10.88 -29.23
N ILE A 929 9.85 -11.87 -29.46
CA ILE A 929 8.42 -11.68 -29.77
C ILE A 929 7.61 -12.01 -28.51
N ARG A 930 6.69 -11.13 -28.10
CA ARG A 930 5.83 -11.29 -26.92
C ARG A 930 4.36 -11.12 -27.29
N GLU A 931 3.47 -11.68 -26.48
CA GLU A 931 2.01 -11.70 -26.69
C GLU A 931 1.39 -10.32 -27.02
N ARG A 932 1.98 -9.22 -26.55
CA ARG A 932 1.46 -7.84 -26.70
C ARG A 932 2.45 -6.86 -27.36
N GLY A 933 3.53 -7.36 -27.96
CA GLY A 933 4.54 -6.50 -28.60
C GLY A 933 5.85 -7.20 -28.92
N LEU A 934 6.86 -6.43 -29.30
CA LEU A 934 8.21 -6.91 -29.64
C LEU A 934 9.24 -6.26 -28.71
N VAL A 935 10.27 -7.02 -28.36
CA VAL A 935 11.53 -6.46 -27.85
C VAL A 935 12.45 -6.27 -29.05
N LEU A 936 12.93 -5.05 -29.27
CA LEU A 936 13.78 -4.71 -30.41
C LEU A 936 15.17 -4.29 -29.93
N ASP A 937 16.24 -4.81 -30.53
CA ASP A 937 17.60 -4.30 -30.34
C ASP A 937 17.85 -3.11 -31.27
N LEU A 938 18.13 -1.93 -30.69
CA LEU A 938 18.48 -0.70 -31.42
C LEU A 938 19.98 -0.65 -31.80
N GLY A 939 20.74 -1.70 -31.47
CA GLY A 939 22.19 -1.74 -31.53
C GLY A 939 22.85 -1.17 -30.27
N GLY A 940 24.13 -1.49 -30.08
CA GLY A 940 24.90 -1.00 -28.93
C GLY A 940 24.47 -1.56 -27.57
N GLY A 941 23.69 -2.65 -27.54
CA GLY A 941 23.16 -3.27 -26.33
C GLY A 941 21.90 -2.58 -25.78
N ILE A 942 21.14 -1.89 -26.64
CA ILE A 942 19.96 -1.10 -26.25
C ILE A 942 18.70 -1.84 -26.69
N LEU A 943 18.00 -2.46 -25.73
CA LEU A 943 16.68 -3.04 -25.99
C LEU A 943 15.58 -1.98 -25.85
N ALA A 944 14.59 -2.05 -26.74
CA ALA A 944 13.41 -1.18 -26.80
C ALA A 944 12.12 -2.00 -26.82
N MET A 945 11.01 -1.39 -26.41
CA MET A 945 9.69 -2.03 -26.44
C MET A 945 8.80 -1.44 -27.53
N TYR A 946 8.40 -2.28 -28.49
CA TYR A 946 7.36 -2.01 -29.45
C TYR A 946 6.04 -2.64 -28.98
N ARG A 947 4.90 -1.96 -29.16
CA ARG A 947 3.58 -2.48 -28.79
C ARG A 947 2.71 -2.66 -30.04
N PHE A 948 2.01 -3.79 -30.16
CA PHE A 948 1.09 -4.00 -31.28
C PHE A 948 -0.12 -3.07 -31.16
N GLU A 949 -0.48 -2.42 -32.28
CA GLU A 949 -1.74 -1.67 -32.40
C GLU A 949 -2.90 -2.62 -32.72
N LYS A 950 -4.12 -2.26 -32.29
CA LYS A 950 -5.28 -3.17 -32.30
C LYS A 950 -5.65 -3.73 -33.69
N ASN A 951 -5.29 -3.04 -34.77
CA ASN A 951 -5.58 -3.44 -36.15
C ASN A 951 -4.29 -3.67 -36.99
N GLY A 952 -3.13 -3.87 -36.35
CA GLY A 952 -1.84 -4.03 -37.02
C GLY A 952 -1.64 -5.41 -37.69
N LYS A 953 -0.81 -5.45 -38.73
CA LYS A 953 -0.31 -6.72 -39.30
C LYS A 953 0.74 -7.32 -38.36
N ASN A 954 0.38 -8.38 -37.64
CA ASN A 954 1.21 -8.96 -36.59
C ASN A 954 1.83 -10.31 -37.01
N HIS A 955 2.66 -10.28 -38.06
CA HIS A 955 3.59 -11.37 -38.39
C HIS A 955 5.00 -10.78 -38.50
N PHE A 956 5.87 -11.20 -37.58
CA PHE A 956 7.28 -10.82 -37.47
C PHE A 956 8.06 -12.07 -37.05
N GLU A 957 9.30 -12.21 -37.50
CA GLU A 957 10.23 -13.26 -37.10
C GLU A 957 11.43 -12.67 -36.32
N VAL A 958 12.06 -13.47 -35.46
CA VAL A 958 13.24 -13.02 -34.69
C VAL A 958 14.42 -12.82 -35.64
N GLY A 959 14.91 -11.58 -35.72
CA GLY A 959 15.92 -11.13 -36.67
C GLY A 959 15.43 -10.06 -37.67
N ASP A 960 14.12 -9.87 -37.83
CA ASP A 960 13.52 -8.87 -38.73
C ASP A 960 14.01 -7.45 -38.42
N GLU A 961 14.31 -6.65 -39.45
CA GLU A 961 14.68 -5.23 -39.31
C GLU A 961 13.45 -4.32 -39.47
N LEU A 962 13.14 -3.55 -38.43
CA LEU A 962 12.02 -2.63 -38.36
C LEU A 962 12.51 -1.18 -38.21
N ARG A 963 11.84 -0.25 -38.91
CA ARG A 963 12.10 1.18 -38.79
C ARG A 963 11.14 1.79 -37.77
N VAL A 964 11.67 2.23 -36.64
CA VAL A 964 10.87 2.61 -35.47
C VAL A 964 11.29 3.97 -34.92
N GLN A 965 10.35 4.67 -34.28
CA GLN A 965 10.56 5.98 -33.68
C GLN A 965 10.40 5.90 -32.17
N CYS A 966 11.36 6.44 -31.41
CA CYS A 966 11.24 6.54 -29.96
C CYS A 966 10.08 7.47 -29.58
N SER A 967 8.99 6.89 -29.07
CA SER A 967 7.76 7.62 -28.71
C SER A 967 7.78 8.08 -27.25
N SER A 968 8.40 7.31 -26.36
CA SER A 968 8.55 7.64 -24.94
C SER A 968 9.64 6.76 -24.29
N PHE A 969 9.85 6.90 -22.99
CA PHE A 969 10.66 6.00 -22.18
C PHE A 969 9.83 5.45 -21.03
N SER A 970 10.13 4.23 -20.57
CA SER A 970 9.56 3.67 -19.34
C SER A 970 10.09 4.40 -18.10
N THR A 971 9.45 4.17 -16.95
CA THR A 971 9.95 4.56 -15.63
C THR A 971 11.34 3.97 -15.30
N SER A 972 11.70 2.84 -15.93
CA SER A 972 13.02 2.21 -15.86
C SER A 972 14.02 2.70 -16.94
N GLY A 973 13.67 3.73 -17.72
CA GLY A 973 14.54 4.31 -18.75
C GLY A 973 14.65 3.50 -20.05
N VAL A 974 13.85 2.45 -20.23
CA VAL A 974 13.80 1.63 -21.45
C VAL A 974 13.02 2.39 -22.52
N PRO A 975 13.57 2.59 -23.74
CA PRO A 975 12.84 3.27 -24.81
C PRO A 975 11.62 2.48 -25.26
N VAL A 976 10.49 3.17 -25.41
CA VAL A 976 9.27 2.68 -26.04
C VAL A 976 9.22 3.26 -27.45
N VAL A 977 8.91 2.41 -28.43
CA VAL A 977 8.99 2.76 -29.85
C VAL A 977 7.70 2.42 -30.59
N SER A 978 7.33 3.27 -31.54
CA SER A 978 6.23 3.05 -32.49
C SER A 978 6.77 2.82 -33.91
N SER A 979 5.96 2.22 -34.78
CA SER A 979 6.32 2.04 -36.19
C SER A 979 6.40 3.38 -36.89
N VAL A 980 7.43 3.58 -37.71
CA VAL A 980 7.39 4.61 -38.73
C VAL A 980 6.62 4.02 -39.89
N ASN A 981 5.41 4.54 -40.17
CA ASN A 981 4.84 4.37 -41.49
C ASN A 981 5.77 5.09 -42.47
N ASP A 982 6.40 4.35 -43.38
CA ASP A 982 6.94 4.96 -44.60
C ASP A 982 5.73 5.35 -45.48
N GLU A 983 5.76 6.55 -46.06
CA GLU A 983 4.71 7.11 -46.95
C GLU A 983 4.80 6.54 -48.38
#